data_AF-A0AAX4NFC7-F1
#
_entry.id   AF-A0AAX4NFC7-F1
#
_cell.length_a   1.000
_cell.length_b   1.000
_cell.length_c   1.000
_cell.angle_alpha   90.00
_cell.angle_beta   90.00
_cell.angle_gamma   90.00
#
_symmetry.space_group_name_H-M   'P 1'
#
loop_
_entity.id
_entity.type
_entity.pdbx_description
1 polymer ?
#
loop_
_entity_poly.entity_id
_entity_poly.type
_entity_poly.pdbx_seq_one_letter_code
_entity_poly.pdbx_strand_id
1 'polypeptide(L)'
;MNPTVSTEGNLDGSYTLTHGMQEYKALPYTSVDLKNETSILGPYNGNVTVMITIRLSHENQLLSFLSNLSNPASPQYHKYLTQAEFVARYSPSIQEYDNFTTYFSRYSKITLTTFSNRMSIVVSGNSEIISKVFNTTMVSYRQGNAIYHTTEFNPDLPEYLSVDVSGVSGFNNRPTAFLSPLSIISSYNASVSTDIKAYYSNSGLITNITGSDLQTAYDETPLLKQIYPTNEVIATILWAGTNKTTGKAVAPFYPTDIYDYYNQTLPSSEPHSKVYGVPLNNAPPPGPSAVNDTSGANVENTLDLEMIGSTAPGSSIYNVYGVNPTNTTIDEALEFILSPSGKYASALDNVSVISNSYGSPEYNSSAWYEGLQEAQARGITVLASSGDSGDNKFSPDYSTNPAYTGDYVEFPSAMSYNDFGVTAVGGTTLTLHPNYTIENQTVWYQANLINAILIGSFIGGSTGGISNIYHEPSWQLETEANSVIKGAGRGVPDIAAVANNTIMTLSTDGSITPANYIVMGTSISSPVTAGMIGEIDSFLASKGESRLGFLNPSIYLLAQSLLFTSSSLNRPQAFYNVVSGSNAVYSAHKGYSLVTGWGSINAYNFSTYMDKNYTLTFTESGVPENSSWSISLGSLLQANTTGRNISFTVKPGFYHYSISTTLNYSATAMSEKAFLDYENVDIPVIFLRFAELIFNVSPIHSFLTLNNLQIELKNGSGVLNVTHGGYFINATMNHYLPYSNYLSLFLNSTYYVNISLLKIHNYGYLSGSVAQNGTVVMANGMGIPVYGKKFNVSLPAGNYYLSSYTRAYSDYNSEIYINPNGTTDVNINTSKIFNPELVTGYTHAPNTSVTFDTYSAFVNSTGYYQIWINAGNYSISVYSGGYIPISVSHIFHSGLEMNFTLEHLPLSAVNYTENSINSTYYNMSVQSMIPGHGYVQISYSSGKNGTLIIFLKLANITYVTQSLLPSSTVLLNEKYVLNYSLAFSNSNVEILTVRNITGSGLIFWKLVPYAILPSKNISNPDSLIIGMERNVLLISMVLAGIIASIYTVWRSKKGRTKK
;
A
#
# COMPACT_ATOMS: atom_id res chain seq x y z
N MET A 1 -56.62 16.93 -2.84
CA MET A 1 -57.71 16.83 -3.84
C MET A 1 -57.95 15.36 -4.07
N ASN A 2 -59.14 14.85 -3.69
CA ASN A 2 -59.56 13.49 -4.05
C ASN A 2 -59.91 13.44 -5.55
N PRO A 3 -59.83 12.25 -6.15
CA PRO A 3 -61.07 11.72 -6.69
C PRO A 3 -61.31 10.24 -6.34
N THR A 4 -62.60 9.95 -6.46
CA THR A 4 -63.42 8.82 -6.07
C THR A 4 -63.24 7.56 -6.91
N VAL A 5 -63.63 6.45 -6.27
CA VAL A 5 -63.82 5.07 -6.73
C VAL A 5 -64.78 4.94 -7.93
N SER A 6 -64.48 4.00 -8.84
CA SER A 6 -65.49 3.27 -9.63
C SER A 6 -65.20 1.77 -9.64
N THR A 7 -66.22 0.99 -9.28
CA THR A 7 -66.25 -0.47 -9.12
C THR A 7 -66.54 -1.23 -10.43
N GLU A 8 -66.07 -2.48 -10.43
CA GLU A 8 -66.53 -3.66 -11.19
C GLU A 8 -66.20 -3.81 -12.69
N GLY A 9 -65.53 -4.93 -12.98
CA GLY A 9 -65.24 -5.43 -14.32
C GLY A 9 -64.31 -6.65 -14.26
N ASN A 10 -64.78 -7.75 -13.66
CA ASN A 10 -64.14 -9.06 -13.77
C ASN A 10 -64.57 -9.69 -15.11
N LEU A 11 -63.61 -10.01 -15.99
CA LEU A 11 -63.41 -11.33 -16.61
C LEU A 11 -62.61 -11.24 -17.93
N ASP A 12 -61.55 -12.04 -17.95
CA ASP A 12 -60.95 -12.71 -19.10
C ASP A 12 -60.18 -11.85 -20.13
N GLY A 13 -58.93 -11.56 -19.79
CA GLY A 13 -57.91 -11.10 -20.71
C GLY A 13 -56.57 -11.67 -20.27
N SER A 14 -56.17 -12.78 -20.90
CA SER A 14 -54.87 -13.41 -20.74
C SER A 14 -53.75 -12.43 -21.08
N TYR A 15 -53.27 -11.67 -20.09
CA TYR A 15 -51.95 -11.06 -20.14
C TYR A 15 -50.95 -12.16 -19.75
N THR A 16 -50.50 -12.89 -20.77
CA THR A 16 -49.23 -13.60 -20.71
C THR A 16 -48.14 -12.54 -20.57
N LEU A 17 -47.85 -12.14 -19.33
CA LEU A 17 -46.53 -11.62 -18.99
C LEU A 17 -45.57 -12.77 -19.28
N THR A 18 -44.88 -12.68 -20.43
CA THR A 18 -43.62 -13.37 -20.64
C THR A 18 -42.72 -13.06 -19.47
N HIS A 19 -42.75 -13.91 -18.44
CA HIS A 19 -41.69 -14.03 -17.45
C HIS A 19 -40.44 -14.39 -18.25
N GLY A 20 -39.64 -13.38 -18.61
CA GLY A 20 -38.22 -13.63 -18.75
C GLY A 20 -37.77 -14.30 -17.46
N MET A 21 -37.10 -15.45 -17.57
CA MET A 21 -36.54 -16.13 -16.40
C MET A 21 -35.78 -15.10 -15.58
N GLN A 22 -36.21 -14.86 -14.34
CA GLN A 22 -35.51 -13.95 -13.45
C GLN A 22 -34.17 -14.62 -13.14
N GLU A 23 -33.08 -14.14 -13.74
CA GLU A 23 -31.76 -14.74 -13.54
C GLU A 23 -31.33 -14.53 -12.08
N TYR A 24 -30.89 -15.62 -11.45
CA TYR A 24 -30.33 -15.63 -10.10
C TYR A 24 -28.80 -15.72 -10.21
N LYS A 25 -28.11 -15.08 -9.29
CA LYS A 25 -26.65 -15.08 -9.24
C LYS A 25 -26.16 -15.33 -7.83
N ALA A 26 -25.12 -16.15 -7.74
CA ALA A 26 -24.48 -16.53 -6.49
C ALA A 26 -23.90 -15.33 -5.76
N LEU A 27 -24.15 -15.31 -4.46
CA LEU A 27 -23.65 -14.31 -3.54
C LEU A 27 -22.17 -14.59 -3.20
N PRO A 28 -21.41 -13.54 -2.84
CA PRO A 28 -20.06 -13.68 -2.31
C PRO A 28 -20.13 -14.31 -0.89
N TYR A 29 -20.22 -15.64 -0.86
CA TYR A 29 -20.31 -16.46 0.35
C TYR A 29 -19.18 -17.49 0.40
N THR A 30 -18.50 -17.58 1.53
CA THR A 30 -17.51 -18.62 1.78
C THR A 30 -18.20 -19.89 2.26
N SER A 31 -18.39 -20.85 1.36
CA SER A 31 -19.01 -22.15 1.67
C SER A 31 -18.15 -23.01 2.58
N VAL A 32 -18.79 -23.73 3.50
CA VAL A 32 -18.14 -24.80 4.28
C VAL A 32 -17.81 -25.98 3.35
N ASP A 33 -16.57 -26.49 3.39
CA ASP A 33 -16.22 -27.72 2.66
C ASP A 33 -16.83 -28.94 3.34
N LEU A 34 -18.04 -29.30 2.90
CA LEU A 34 -18.82 -30.42 3.40
C LEU A 34 -18.24 -31.79 3.00
N LYS A 35 -17.22 -31.86 2.12
CA LYS A 35 -16.66 -33.15 1.63
C LYS A 35 -15.53 -33.70 2.47
N ASN A 36 -14.77 -32.84 3.17
CA ASN A 36 -13.54 -33.24 3.83
C ASN A 36 -13.60 -33.23 5.37
N GLU A 37 -14.59 -32.58 6.00
CA GLU A 37 -14.55 -32.36 7.46
C GLU A 37 -15.81 -32.77 8.25
N THR A 38 -16.94 -33.11 7.62
CA THR A 38 -18.22 -33.17 8.33
C THR A 38 -19.20 -34.19 7.72
N SER A 39 -20.14 -34.70 8.54
CA SER A 39 -21.29 -35.47 8.06
C SER A 39 -22.53 -34.58 8.06
N ILE A 40 -23.15 -34.39 6.89
CA ILE A 40 -24.46 -33.74 6.78
C ILE A 40 -25.48 -34.62 7.51
N LEU A 41 -26.24 -34.03 8.44
CA LEU A 41 -27.21 -34.73 9.28
C LEU A 41 -28.64 -34.67 8.70
N GLY A 42 -28.87 -33.83 7.69
CA GLY A 42 -30.16 -33.59 7.06
C GLY A 42 -30.59 -32.11 7.11
N PRO A 43 -31.84 -31.78 6.74
CA PRO A 43 -32.34 -30.41 6.73
C PRO A 43 -32.27 -29.75 8.11
N TYR A 44 -31.89 -28.47 8.15
CA TYR A 44 -32.04 -27.65 9.34
C TYR A 44 -33.45 -27.05 9.40
N ASN A 45 -34.09 -27.06 10.58
CA ASN A 45 -35.48 -26.58 10.77
C ASN A 45 -35.61 -25.38 11.73
N GLY A 46 -34.48 -24.80 12.16
CA GLY A 46 -34.45 -23.70 13.12
C GLY A 46 -34.55 -22.32 12.47
N ASN A 47 -34.35 -21.28 13.28
CA ASN A 47 -34.28 -19.90 12.80
C ASN A 47 -32.86 -19.60 12.29
N VAL A 48 -32.76 -18.88 11.17
CA VAL A 48 -31.51 -18.43 10.57
C VAL A 48 -31.58 -16.90 10.45
N THR A 49 -30.49 -16.24 10.81
CA THR A 49 -30.30 -14.80 10.63
C THR A 49 -29.17 -14.62 9.64
N VAL A 50 -29.41 -13.87 8.57
CA VAL A 50 -28.44 -13.58 7.51
C VAL A 50 -28.26 -12.07 7.44
N MET A 51 -27.02 -11.62 7.51
CA MET A 51 -26.65 -10.23 7.22
C MET A 51 -26.14 -10.15 5.79
N ILE A 52 -26.65 -9.16 5.05
CA ILE A 52 -26.22 -8.83 3.69
C ILE A 52 -25.55 -7.47 3.75
N THR A 53 -24.28 -7.42 3.34
CA THR A 53 -23.51 -6.19 3.16
C THR A 53 -23.65 -5.72 1.71
N ILE A 54 -23.98 -4.45 1.55
CA ILE A 54 -24.29 -3.80 0.29
C ILE A 54 -23.16 -2.84 -0.04
N ARG A 55 -22.59 -3.01 -1.22
CA ARG A 55 -21.41 -2.30 -1.72
C ARG A 55 -21.59 -0.78 -1.64
N LEU A 56 -20.62 -0.12 -1.05
CA LEU A 56 -20.51 1.34 -1.04
C LEU A 56 -20.51 1.94 -2.46
N SER A 57 -21.13 3.10 -2.59
CA SER A 57 -21.10 3.93 -3.79
C SER A 57 -19.82 4.76 -3.86
N HIS A 58 -19.37 5.06 -5.08
CA HIS A 58 -18.22 5.95 -5.33
C HIS A 58 -16.91 5.54 -4.63
N GLU A 59 -16.62 4.23 -4.54
CA GLU A 59 -15.46 3.66 -3.82
C GLU A 59 -14.13 4.40 -4.10
N ASN A 60 -13.81 4.72 -5.35
CA ASN A 60 -12.59 5.47 -5.69
C ASN A 60 -12.53 6.88 -5.05
N GLN A 61 -13.68 7.55 -4.93
CA GLN A 61 -13.75 8.86 -4.27
C GLN A 61 -13.64 8.72 -2.76
N LEU A 62 -14.25 7.68 -2.18
CA LEU A 62 -14.08 7.35 -0.77
C LEU A 62 -12.63 7.06 -0.44
N LEU A 63 -11.96 6.16 -1.16
CA LEU A 63 -10.54 5.85 -0.94
C LEU A 63 -9.65 7.09 -1.08
N SER A 64 -9.90 7.96 -2.07
CA SER A 64 -9.20 9.24 -2.17
C SER A 64 -9.46 10.15 -0.97
N PHE A 65 -10.68 10.17 -0.43
CA PHE A 65 -11.02 10.94 0.75
C PHE A 65 -10.31 10.38 2.00
N LEU A 66 -10.32 9.06 2.21
CA LEU A 66 -9.64 8.41 3.34
C LEU A 66 -8.13 8.68 3.31
N SER A 67 -7.50 8.59 2.14
CA SER A 67 -6.07 8.92 1.99
C SER A 67 -5.78 10.38 2.31
N ASN A 68 -6.69 11.27 1.93
CA ASN A 68 -6.61 12.69 2.27
C ASN A 68 -6.91 12.99 3.75
N LEU A 69 -7.58 12.10 4.49
CA LEU A 69 -7.77 12.24 5.94
C LEU A 69 -6.46 11.95 6.70
N SER A 70 -5.65 11.02 6.21
CA SER A 70 -4.38 10.59 6.83
C SER A 70 -3.16 11.38 6.34
N ASN A 71 -3.32 12.23 5.32
CA ASN A 71 -2.23 13.03 4.76
C ASN A 71 -2.17 14.45 5.38
N PRO A 72 -1.15 14.80 6.18
CA PRO A 72 -1.05 16.11 6.83
C PRO A 72 -0.89 17.29 5.86
N ALA A 73 -0.49 17.04 4.60
CA ALA A 73 -0.46 18.03 3.54
C ALA A 73 -1.83 18.26 2.86
N SER A 74 -2.83 17.44 3.18
CA SER A 74 -4.18 17.57 2.66
C SER A 74 -4.99 18.59 3.46
N PRO A 75 -5.82 19.41 2.80
CA PRO A 75 -6.76 20.26 3.50
C PRO A 75 -7.87 19.48 4.21
N GLN A 76 -8.03 18.19 3.89
CA GLN A 76 -9.00 17.29 4.51
C GLN A 76 -8.39 16.54 5.70
N TYR A 77 -7.10 16.75 6.03
CA TYR A 77 -6.47 16.09 7.16
C TYR A 77 -7.32 16.23 8.42
N HIS A 78 -7.73 15.10 8.99
CA HIS A 78 -8.61 15.00 10.16
C HIS A 78 -9.95 15.75 10.05
N LYS A 79 -10.41 16.10 8.84
CA LYS A 79 -11.74 16.69 8.60
C LYS A 79 -12.76 15.60 8.34
N TYR A 80 -13.09 14.90 9.42
CA TYR A 80 -14.02 13.79 9.41
C TYR A 80 -15.45 14.22 9.05
N LEU A 81 -16.19 13.25 8.53
CA LEU A 81 -17.60 13.39 8.19
C LEU A 81 -18.47 13.05 9.40
N THR A 82 -19.59 13.72 9.52
CA THR A 82 -20.73 13.17 10.26
C THR A 82 -21.27 11.93 9.54
N GLN A 83 -21.99 11.06 10.26
CA GLN A 83 -22.66 9.92 9.64
C GLN A 83 -23.57 10.35 8.48
N ALA A 84 -24.38 11.40 8.66
CA ALA A 84 -25.26 11.91 7.60
C ALA A 84 -24.49 12.35 6.34
N GLU A 85 -23.31 12.95 6.49
CA GLU A 85 -22.47 13.34 5.36
C GLU A 85 -21.84 12.14 4.65
N PHE A 86 -21.39 11.13 5.39
CA PHE A 86 -20.92 9.87 4.81
C PHE A 86 -22.05 9.21 4.01
N VAL A 87 -23.23 9.10 4.62
CA VAL A 87 -24.42 8.48 4.03
C VAL A 87 -24.91 9.20 2.78
N ALA A 88 -24.73 10.51 2.71
CA ALA A 88 -25.09 11.29 1.53
C ALA A 88 -24.11 11.10 0.35
N ARG A 89 -22.85 10.72 0.62
CA ARG A 89 -21.78 10.69 -0.39
C ARG A 89 -21.42 9.27 -0.86
N TYR A 90 -21.37 8.32 0.06
CA TYR A 90 -20.72 7.03 -0.17
C TYR A 90 -21.61 5.82 0.13
N SER A 91 -22.69 5.96 0.91
CA SER A 91 -23.62 4.85 1.10
C SER A 91 -24.39 4.50 -0.18
N PRO A 92 -24.89 3.26 -0.30
CA PRO A 92 -25.84 2.88 -1.36
C PRO A 92 -26.97 3.90 -1.50
N SER A 93 -27.47 4.08 -2.72
CA SER A 93 -28.61 4.95 -2.95
C SER A 93 -29.86 4.42 -2.24
N ILE A 94 -30.81 5.32 -1.97
CA ILE A 94 -32.10 4.95 -1.39
C ILE A 94 -32.81 3.92 -2.28
N GLN A 95 -32.74 4.08 -3.60
CA GLN A 95 -33.38 3.17 -4.54
C GLN A 95 -32.77 1.76 -4.54
N GLU A 96 -31.44 1.65 -4.48
CA GLU A 96 -30.76 0.35 -4.35
C GLU A 96 -31.15 -0.35 -3.06
N TYR A 97 -31.13 0.37 -1.93
CA TYR A 97 -31.53 -0.16 -0.63
C TYR A 97 -33.01 -0.58 -0.60
N ASP A 98 -33.89 0.24 -1.18
CA ASP A 98 -35.33 -0.03 -1.27
C ASP A 98 -35.65 -1.26 -2.13
N ASN A 99 -34.78 -1.60 -3.10
CA ASN A 99 -34.93 -2.84 -3.87
C ASN A 99 -34.80 -4.08 -2.97
N PHE A 100 -33.86 -4.07 -2.01
CA PHE A 100 -33.70 -5.16 -1.03
C PHE A 100 -34.90 -5.22 -0.07
N THR A 101 -35.28 -4.09 0.54
CA THR A 101 -36.41 -4.07 1.50
C THR A 101 -37.72 -4.47 0.83
N THR A 102 -37.95 -4.03 -0.42
CA THR A 102 -39.12 -4.43 -1.22
C THR A 102 -39.09 -5.91 -1.61
N TYR A 103 -37.91 -6.48 -1.89
CA TYR A 103 -37.79 -7.90 -2.21
C TYR A 103 -38.14 -8.77 -0.99
N PHE A 104 -37.51 -8.52 0.16
CA PHE A 104 -37.68 -9.37 1.34
C PHE A 104 -39.04 -9.18 2.03
N SER A 105 -39.63 -7.98 1.99
CA SER A 105 -40.95 -7.72 2.60
C SER A 105 -42.10 -8.51 1.97
N ARG A 106 -41.91 -9.07 0.77
CA ARG A 106 -42.89 -9.97 0.12
C ARG A 106 -43.07 -11.30 0.86
N TYR A 107 -42.16 -11.65 1.75
CA TYR A 107 -42.17 -12.91 2.50
C TYR A 107 -42.67 -12.68 3.93
N SER A 108 -43.93 -13.01 4.20
CA SER A 108 -44.66 -12.69 5.45
C SER A 108 -44.15 -13.36 6.74
N LYS A 109 -43.03 -14.09 6.70
CA LYS A 109 -42.41 -14.80 7.83
C LYS A 109 -40.92 -14.43 8.02
N ILE A 110 -40.50 -13.34 7.39
CA ILE A 110 -39.18 -12.76 7.57
C ILE A 110 -39.29 -11.53 8.47
N THR A 111 -38.37 -11.41 9.41
CA THR A 111 -38.10 -10.16 10.13
C THR A 111 -36.94 -9.45 9.43
N LEU A 112 -37.13 -8.16 9.14
CA LEU A 112 -36.11 -7.30 8.56
C LEU A 112 -35.62 -6.30 9.59
N THR A 113 -34.30 -6.21 9.74
CA THR A 113 -33.65 -5.10 10.43
C THR A 113 -32.90 -4.27 9.39
N THR A 114 -33.22 -2.98 9.35
CA THR A 114 -32.65 -2.03 8.41
C THR A 114 -31.78 -1.01 9.12
N PHE A 115 -30.75 -0.53 8.43
CA PHE A 115 -29.79 0.44 8.93
C PHE A 115 -29.88 1.75 8.14
N SER A 116 -29.80 2.88 8.83
CA SER A 116 -29.96 4.21 8.22
C SER A 116 -28.81 4.57 7.28
N ASN A 117 -27.63 3.98 7.50
CA ASN A 117 -26.47 4.11 6.61
C ASN A 117 -26.63 3.31 5.31
N ARG A 118 -27.66 2.47 5.19
CA ARG A 118 -27.97 1.65 4.00
C ARG A 118 -26.87 0.69 3.57
N MET A 119 -25.89 0.41 4.44
CA MET A 119 -24.77 -0.47 4.11
C MET A 119 -25.12 -1.94 4.34
N SER A 120 -26.06 -2.22 5.24
CA SER A 120 -26.48 -3.60 5.48
C SER A 120 -27.99 -3.77 5.62
N ILE A 121 -28.44 -5.00 5.45
CA ILE A 121 -29.77 -5.45 5.85
C ILE A 121 -29.67 -6.82 6.51
N VAL A 122 -30.38 -7.00 7.62
CA VAL A 122 -30.43 -8.30 8.32
C VAL A 122 -31.79 -8.93 8.09
N VAL A 123 -31.77 -10.19 7.70
CA VAL A 123 -32.90 -11.01 7.29
C VAL A 123 -32.97 -12.22 8.22
N SER A 124 -34.00 -12.28 9.07
CA SER A 124 -34.20 -13.40 9.99
C SER A 124 -35.49 -14.15 9.67
N GLY A 125 -35.45 -15.48 9.70
CA GLY A 125 -36.64 -16.31 9.53
C GLY A 125 -36.35 -17.79 9.72
N ASN A 126 -37.41 -18.61 9.69
CA ASN A 126 -37.25 -20.06 9.69
C ASN A 126 -36.43 -20.52 8.45
N SER A 127 -35.63 -21.56 8.61
CA SER A 127 -34.78 -22.11 7.56
C SER A 127 -35.52 -22.43 6.25
N GLU A 128 -36.80 -22.82 6.29
CA GLU A 128 -37.61 -23.05 5.09
C GLU A 128 -37.78 -21.77 4.25
N ILE A 129 -38.08 -20.64 4.91
CA ILE A 129 -38.26 -19.37 4.20
C ILE A 129 -36.91 -18.81 3.75
N ILE A 130 -35.86 -18.96 4.55
CA ILE A 130 -34.50 -18.52 4.19
C ILE A 130 -33.97 -19.32 2.99
N SER A 131 -34.15 -20.65 3.00
CA SER A 131 -33.83 -21.53 1.85
C SER A 131 -34.52 -21.04 0.57
N LYS A 132 -35.81 -20.71 0.65
CA LYS A 132 -36.60 -20.21 -0.49
C LYS A 132 -36.12 -18.85 -0.99
N VAL A 133 -35.83 -17.93 -0.08
CA VAL A 133 -35.47 -16.54 -0.40
C VAL A 133 -34.11 -16.43 -1.07
N PHE A 134 -33.17 -17.27 -0.63
CA PHE A 134 -31.79 -17.28 -1.09
C PHE A 134 -31.48 -18.43 -2.06
N ASN A 135 -32.52 -19.06 -2.63
CA ASN A 135 -32.39 -20.15 -3.60
C ASN A 135 -31.36 -21.24 -3.17
N THR A 136 -31.40 -21.65 -1.91
CA THR A 136 -30.47 -22.64 -1.34
C THR A 136 -31.21 -23.62 -0.44
N THR A 137 -30.50 -24.56 0.19
CA THR A 137 -31.06 -25.46 1.20
C THR A 137 -30.23 -25.37 2.46
N MET A 138 -30.87 -25.02 3.57
CA MET A 138 -30.24 -25.04 4.89
C MET A 138 -30.13 -26.48 5.42
N VAL A 139 -28.91 -26.89 5.76
CA VAL A 139 -28.61 -28.23 6.27
C VAL A 139 -27.93 -28.16 7.63
N SER A 140 -28.17 -29.17 8.45
CA SER A 140 -27.42 -29.37 9.69
C SER A 140 -26.19 -30.21 9.41
N TYR A 141 -25.06 -29.86 10.02
CA TYR A 141 -23.83 -30.63 9.92
C TYR A 141 -23.19 -30.84 11.29
N ARG A 142 -22.44 -31.93 11.43
CA ARG A 142 -21.70 -32.24 12.65
C ARG A 142 -20.23 -31.91 12.50
N GLN A 143 -19.68 -31.21 13.49
CA GLN A 143 -18.24 -31.06 13.68
C GLN A 143 -17.90 -31.36 15.14
N GLY A 144 -17.10 -32.40 15.36
CA GLY A 144 -16.92 -32.97 16.70
C GLY A 144 -18.27 -33.39 17.32
N ASN A 145 -18.53 -32.92 18.55
CA ASN A 145 -19.78 -33.22 19.27
C ASN A 145 -20.90 -32.19 19.03
N ALA A 146 -20.59 -31.06 18.39
CA ALA A 146 -21.55 -29.99 18.15
C ALA A 146 -22.27 -30.15 16.81
N ILE A 147 -23.48 -29.58 16.74
CA ILE A 147 -24.31 -29.52 15.52
C ILE A 147 -24.48 -28.06 15.16
N TYR A 148 -24.18 -27.75 13.91
CA TYR A 148 -24.30 -26.42 13.32
C TYR A 148 -25.21 -26.48 12.09
N HIS A 149 -25.53 -25.32 11.51
CA HIS A 149 -26.19 -25.23 10.22
C HIS A 149 -25.30 -24.52 9.20
N THR A 150 -25.48 -24.86 7.94
CA THR A 150 -24.85 -24.23 6.77
C THR A 150 -25.78 -24.34 5.56
N THR A 151 -25.39 -23.82 4.41
CA THR A 151 -26.06 -24.09 3.13
C THR A 151 -25.45 -25.28 2.40
N GLU A 152 -26.30 -26.03 1.68
CA GLU A 152 -25.87 -27.14 0.80
C GLU A 152 -25.26 -26.63 -0.51
N PHE A 153 -25.81 -25.53 -1.04
CA PHE A 153 -25.33 -24.84 -2.24
C PHE A 153 -25.04 -23.38 -1.93
N ASN A 154 -24.27 -22.71 -2.78
CA ASN A 154 -24.08 -21.27 -2.65
C ASN A 154 -25.45 -20.56 -2.69
N PRO A 155 -25.73 -19.66 -1.75
CA PRO A 155 -26.95 -18.87 -1.77
C PRO A 155 -26.91 -17.85 -2.91
N ASP A 156 -28.07 -17.63 -3.53
CA ASP A 156 -28.24 -16.69 -4.65
C ASP A 156 -29.35 -15.67 -4.34
N LEU A 157 -29.28 -14.51 -4.98
CA LEU A 157 -30.40 -13.58 -5.09
C LEU A 157 -30.69 -13.30 -6.57
N PRO A 158 -31.85 -12.71 -6.90
CA PRO A 158 -32.07 -12.15 -8.23
C PRO A 158 -30.92 -11.23 -8.64
N GLU A 159 -30.51 -11.29 -9.91
CA GLU A 159 -29.29 -10.65 -10.38
C GLU A 159 -29.23 -9.16 -10.03
N TYR A 160 -30.34 -8.44 -10.19
CA TYR A 160 -30.48 -7.02 -9.90
C TYR A 160 -30.25 -6.62 -8.42
N LEU A 161 -30.23 -7.59 -7.49
CA LEU A 161 -29.81 -7.37 -6.11
C LEU A 161 -28.37 -7.86 -5.90
N SER A 162 -28.05 -9.04 -6.44
CA SER A 162 -26.75 -9.69 -6.24
C SER A 162 -25.55 -8.85 -6.67
N VAL A 163 -25.71 -7.98 -7.68
CA VAL A 163 -24.64 -7.11 -8.20
C VAL A 163 -24.20 -6.05 -7.19
N ASP A 164 -25.11 -5.67 -6.28
CA ASP A 164 -24.86 -4.68 -5.23
C ASP A 164 -24.37 -5.34 -3.94
N VAL A 165 -24.37 -6.66 -3.82
CA VAL A 165 -23.91 -7.37 -2.61
C VAL A 165 -22.39 -7.48 -2.61
N SER A 166 -21.75 -7.01 -1.54
CA SER A 166 -20.31 -7.17 -1.30
C SER A 166 -19.98 -8.36 -0.40
N GLY A 167 -20.92 -8.78 0.46
CA GLY A 167 -20.73 -9.92 1.35
C GLY A 167 -22.04 -10.41 1.98
N VAL A 168 -22.02 -11.66 2.44
CA VAL A 168 -23.08 -12.22 3.28
C VAL A 168 -22.49 -13.00 4.45
N SER A 169 -23.12 -12.90 5.62
CA SER A 169 -22.81 -13.73 6.79
C SER A 169 -24.08 -14.32 7.39
N GLY A 170 -23.94 -15.39 8.18
CA GLY A 170 -25.05 -15.93 9.00
C GLY A 170 -25.71 -17.18 8.46
N PHE A 171 -25.35 -17.58 7.23
CA PHE A 171 -25.66 -18.91 6.71
C PHE A 171 -24.96 -20.02 7.49
N ASN A 172 -23.84 -19.74 8.15
CA ASN A 172 -23.16 -20.67 9.05
C ASN A 172 -23.17 -20.11 10.47
N ASN A 173 -23.63 -20.90 11.45
CA ASN A 173 -23.68 -20.50 12.86
C ASN A 173 -22.58 -21.12 13.72
N ARG A 174 -21.55 -21.71 13.12
CA ARG A 174 -20.36 -22.13 13.86
C ARG A 174 -19.74 -20.92 14.56
N PRO A 175 -19.48 -20.99 15.88
CA PRO A 175 -18.62 -20.04 16.57
C PRO A 175 -17.27 -19.91 15.87
N THR A 176 -16.93 -18.69 15.50
CA THR A 176 -15.69 -18.34 14.77
C THR A 176 -14.81 -17.42 15.59
N ALA A 177 -15.43 -16.51 16.35
CA ALA A 177 -14.75 -15.72 17.36
C ALA A 177 -14.59 -16.56 18.64
N PHE A 178 -13.50 -16.32 19.35
CA PHE A 178 -13.23 -16.89 20.64
C PHE A 178 -12.66 -15.84 21.59
N LEU A 179 -12.85 -16.11 22.87
CA LEU A 179 -12.06 -15.52 23.93
C LEU A 179 -10.90 -16.47 24.19
N SER A 180 -9.70 -15.94 24.33
CA SER A 180 -8.65 -16.70 24.98
C SER A 180 -9.10 -17.02 26.42
N PRO A 181 -8.87 -18.23 26.95
CA PRO A 181 -9.28 -18.56 28.31
C PRO A 181 -8.55 -17.65 29.31
N LEU A 182 -9.21 -16.58 29.73
CA LEU A 182 -8.79 -15.77 30.87
C LEU A 182 -8.61 -16.72 32.06
N SER A 183 -7.36 -17.00 32.41
CA SER A 183 -7.05 -17.84 33.54
C SER A 183 -7.12 -16.98 34.79
N ILE A 184 -8.22 -17.12 35.52
CA ILE A 184 -8.35 -16.63 36.89
C ILE A 184 -7.35 -17.43 37.74
N ILE A 185 -6.17 -16.87 38.01
CA ILE A 185 -5.06 -17.61 38.67
C ILE A 185 -5.45 -18.03 40.11
N SER A 186 -6.33 -17.29 40.77
CA SER A 186 -6.96 -17.68 42.05
C SER A 186 -7.95 -16.62 42.52
N SER A 187 -8.95 -17.03 43.30
CA SER A 187 -9.59 -16.11 44.25
C SER A 187 -8.51 -15.66 45.24
N TYR A 188 -8.21 -14.37 45.32
CA TYR A 188 -7.42 -13.88 46.43
C TYR A 188 -8.23 -14.18 47.71
N ASN A 189 -7.83 -15.22 48.47
CA ASN A 189 -8.42 -15.60 49.75
C ASN A 189 -8.05 -14.58 50.85
N ALA A 190 -8.10 -13.27 50.55
CA ALA A 190 -8.40 -12.32 51.60
C ALA A 190 -9.91 -12.25 51.68
N SER A 191 -10.45 -12.87 52.74
CA SER A 191 -11.75 -12.50 53.30
C SER A 191 -12.01 -11.01 53.06
N VAL A 192 -12.92 -10.69 52.13
CA VAL A 192 -13.48 -9.38 51.80
C VAL A 192 -12.63 -8.23 52.37
N SER A 193 -11.44 -8.01 51.80
CA SER A 193 -10.66 -6.82 52.12
C SER A 193 -11.29 -5.67 51.37
N THR A 194 -11.88 -4.72 52.08
CA THR A 194 -12.46 -3.48 51.53
C THR A 194 -11.42 -2.56 50.87
N ASP A 195 -10.14 -2.89 50.98
CA ASP A 195 -9.04 -2.19 50.30
C ASP A 195 -8.42 -3.12 49.24
N ILE A 196 -8.56 -2.77 47.95
CA ILE A 196 -7.72 -3.34 46.88
C ILE A 196 -6.32 -2.74 47.05
N LYS A 197 -5.40 -3.47 47.71
CA LYS A 197 -4.01 -3.02 47.88
C LYS A 197 -3.12 -3.62 46.79
N ALA A 198 -2.29 -2.76 46.19
CA ALA A 198 -1.18 -3.16 45.33
C ALA A 198 -0.30 -4.19 46.03
N TYR A 199 0.03 -5.29 45.34
CA TYR A 199 0.92 -6.32 45.89
C TYR A 199 2.37 -5.96 45.58
N TYR A 200 3.17 -5.85 46.64
CA TYR A 200 4.59 -5.53 46.54
C TYR A 200 5.43 -6.79 46.40
N SER A 201 6.38 -6.78 45.48
CA SER A 201 7.47 -7.75 45.43
C SER A 201 8.34 -7.64 46.68
N ASN A 202 9.21 -8.63 46.92
CA ASN A 202 10.21 -8.55 48.00
C ASN A 202 11.18 -7.35 47.87
N SER A 203 11.24 -6.72 46.69
CA SER A 203 12.01 -5.49 46.44
C SER A 203 11.19 -4.20 46.59
N GLY A 204 9.93 -4.30 47.05
CA GLY A 204 9.05 -3.14 47.26
C GLY A 204 8.46 -2.55 45.98
N LEU A 205 8.45 -3.29 44.86
CA LEU A 205 7.86 -2.86 43.59
C LEU A 205 6.45 -3.41 43.46
N ILE A 206 5.55 -2.65 42.84
CA ILE A 206 4.17 -3.08 42.59
C ILE A 206 4.15 -4.04 41.41
N THR A 207 3.48 -5.17 41.61
CA THR A 207 3.39 -6.25 40.62
C THR A 207 1.96 -6.63 40.24
N ASN A 208 0.99 -6.41 41.13
CA ASN A 208 -0.44 -6.50 40.80
C ASN A 208 -1.04 -5.10 40.69
N ILE A 209 -1.81 -4.87 39.63
CA ILE A 209 -2.12 -3.53 39.13
C ILE A 209 -3.63 -3.41 38.94
N THR A 210 -4.22 -2.28 39.33
CA THR A 210 -5.61 -1.92 39.01
C THR A 210 -5.65 -1.02 37.77
N GLY A 211 -6.81 -0.89 37.14
CA GLY A 211 -6.97 0.01 36.00
C GLY A 211 -6.62 1.47 36.34
N SER A 212 -6.89 1.93 37.56
CA SER A 212 -6.59 3.31 37.97
C SER A 212 -5.10 3.57 38.16
N ASP A 213 -4.32 2.55 38.56
CA ASP A 213 -2.85 2.66 38.64
C ASP A 213 -2.23 2.98 37.27
N LEU A 214 -2.89 2.54 36.18
CA LEU A 214 -2.44 2.74 34.81
C LEU A 214 -2.48 4.22 34.36
N GLN A 215 -3.36 5.02 34.96
CA GLN A 215 -3.41 6.47 34.71
C GLN A 215 -2.07 7.17 35.03
N THR A 216 -1.34 6.67 36.03
CA THR A 216 0.01 7.16 36.33
C THR A 216 1.06 6.42 35.52
N ALA A 217 0.90 5.11 35.33
CA ALA A 217 1.87 4.29 34.60
C ALA A 217 2.05 4.75 33.14
N TYR A 218 0.95 5.10 32.46
CA TYR A 218 0.94 5.59 31.07
C TYR A 218 0.86 7.12 30.96
N ASP A 219 1.06 7.83 32.07
CA ASP A 219 1.17 9.31 32.09
C ASP A 219 -0.10 10.03 31.59
N GLU A 220 -1.28 9.54 31.99
CA GLU A 220 -2.59 10.19 31.73
C GLU A 220 -2.86 11.32 32.74
N THR A 221 -2.31 11.23 33.96
CA THR A 221 -2.57 12.19 35.05
C THR A 221 -2.47 13.69 34.65
N PRO A 222 -1.52 14.14 33.80
CA PRO A 222 -1.48 15.54 33.35
C PRO A 222 -2.65 15.95 32.44
N LEU A 223 -3.26 15.00 31.73
CA LEU A 223 -4.44 15.20 30.88
C LEU A 223 -5.73 15.23 31.73
N LEU A 224 -5.92 14.27 32.66
CA LEU A 224 -7.05 14.23 33.60
C LEU A 224 -7.16 15.49 34.47
N LYS A 225 -6.04 16.14 34.79
CA LYS A 225 -6.02 17.44 35.50
C LYS A 225 -6.60 18.60 34.68
N GLN A 226 -6.61 18.47 33.35
CA GLN A 226 -7.14 19.48 32.45
C GLN A 226 -8.60 19.19 32.08
N ILE A 227 -8.93 17.94 31.76
CA ILE A 227 -10.28 17.56 31.34
C ILE A 227 -10.54 16.06 31.59
N TYR A 228 -11.76 15.74 32.00
CA TYR A 228 -12.28 14.37 32.02
C TYR A 228 -13.06 14.08 30.73
N PRO A 229 -12.96 12.87 30.14
CA PRO A 229 -13.61 12.48 28.88
C PRO A 229 -15.14 12.25 29.02
N THR A 230 -15.84 13.16 29.70
CA THR A 230 -17.27 13.03 30.04
C THR A 230 -18.23 13.08 28.85
N ASN A 231 -17.76 13.57 27.69
CA ASN A 231 -18.52 13.60 26.44
C ASN A 231 -18.08 12.50 25.47
N GLU A 232 -17.09 11.69 25.83
CA GLU A 232 -16.59 10.63 24.96
C GLU A 232 -17.47 9.39 25.05
N VAL A 233 -17.61 8.75 23.89
CA VAL A 233 -18.42 7.54 23.71
C VAL A 233 -17.52 6.45 23.18
N ILE A 234 -17.30 5.43 24.01
CA ILE A 234 -16.46 4.28 23.69
C ILE A 234 -17.38 3.06 23.58
N ALA A 235 -17.22 2.27 22.53
CA ALA A 235 -17.99 1.05 22.32
C ALA A 235 -17.12 -0.20 22.41
N THR A 236 -17.71 -1.33 22.80
CA THR A 236 -17.08 -2.65 22.71
C THR A 236 -17.97 -3.61 21.94
N ILE A 237 -17.36 -4.57 21.24
CA ILE A 237 -18.07 -5.61 20.47
C ILE A 237 -17.77 -6.97 21.10
N LEU A 238 -18.80 -7.63 21.65
CA LEU A 238 -18.69 -8.95 22.30
C LEU A 238 -20.00 -9.76 22.13
N TRP A 239 -20.25 -10.71 23.04
CA TRP A 239 -21.46 -11.54 23.09
C TRP A 239 -21.88 -11.81 24.54
N ALA A 240 -23.11 -12.30 24.70
CA ALA A 240 -23.69 -12.72 25.97
C ALA A 240 -23.06 -14.01 26.53
N GLY A 241 -23.13 -14.17 27.85
CA GLY A 241 -22.70 -15.41 28.51
C GLY A 241 -23.57 -16.60 28.14
N THR A 242 -23.05 -17.82 28.35
CA THR A 242 -23.79 -19.07 28.20
C THR A 242 -23.58 -19.98 29.41
N ASN A 243 -24.70 -20.44 29.97
CA ASN A 243 -24.69 -21.53 30.93
C ASN A 243 -24.61 -22.87 30.16
N LYS A 244 -23.41 -23.45 30.03
CA LYS A 244 -23.13 -24.66 29.23
C LYS A 244 -23.91 -25.89 29.71
N THR A 245 -24.30 -25.94 30.98
CA THR A 245 -25.13 -27.03 31.54
C THR A 245 -26.56 -27.00 30.99
N THR A 246 -27.14 -25.81 30.82
CA THR A 246 -28.52 -25.63 30.33
C THR A 246 -28.59 -25.25 28.85
N GLY A 247 -27.48 -24.82 28.25
CA GLY A 247 -27.40 -24.27 26.90
C GLY A 247 -28.07 -22.89 26.75
N LYS A 248 -28.43 -22.22 27.85
CA LYS A 248 -29.14 -20.93 27.82
C LYS A 248 -28.16 -19.76 27.87
N ALA A 249 -28.47 -18.73 27.09
CA ALA A 249 -27.81 -17.43 27.18
C ALA A 249 -28.15 -16.75 28.52
N VAL A 250 -27.15 -16.10 29.11
CA VAL A 250 -27.24 -15.29 30.33
C VAL A 250 -26.66 -13.90 30.07
N ALA A 251 -26.88 -12.96 30.97
CA ALA A 251 -26.39 -11.59 30.83
C ALA A 251 -24.87 -11.54 30.56
N PRO A 252 -24.38 -10.58 29.75
CA PRO A 252 -22.96 -10.43 29.44
C PRO A 252 -22.15 -9.91 30.63
N PHE A 253 -22.74 -9.16 31.56
CA PHE A 253 -22.06 -8.64 32.74
C PHE A 253 -23.06 -8.31 33.84
N TYR A 254 -22.56 -8.18 35.07
CA TYR A 254 -23.34 -7.68 36.20
C TYR A 254 -22.91 -6.25 36.56
N PRO A 255 -23.75 -5.21 36.35
CA PRO A 255 -23.34 -3.82 36.55
C PRO A 255 -22.78 -3.48 37.95
N THR A 256 -23.21 -4.20 38.98
CA THR A 256 -22.72 -4.00 40.35
C THR A 256 -21.22 -4.26 40.45
N ASP A 257 -20.68 -5.27 39.76
CA ASP A 257 -19.25 -5.61 39.80
C ASP A 257 -18.40 -4.41 39.33
N ILE A 258 -18.79 -3.81 38.21
CA ILE A 258 -18.11 -2.66 37.59
C ILE A 258 -18.13 -1.44 38.51
N TYR A 259 -19.31 -1.11 39.09
CA TYR A 259 -19.40 0.06 39.95
C TYR A 259 -18.74 -0.16 41.32
N ASP A 260 -18.76 -1.39 41.84
CA ASP A 260 -17.99 -1.75 43.02
C ASP A 260 -16.49 -1.63 42.77
N TYR A 261 -16.00 -2.02 41.58
CA TYR A 261 -14.62 -1.82 41.16
C TYR A 261 -14.24 -0.33 41.11
N TYR A 262 -15.04 0.49 40.43
CA TYR A 262 -14.79 1.94 40.35
C TYR A 262 -14.76 2.59 41.74
N ASN A 263 -15.72 2.27 42.61
CA ASN A 263 -15.76 2.77 43.98
C ASN A 263 -14.51 2.40 44.80
N GLN A 264 -13.90 1.25 44.52
CA GLN A 264 -12.72 0.75 45.24
C GLN A 264 -11.39 1.27 44.68
N THR A 265 -11.33 1.55 43.37
CA THR A 265 -10.04 1.78 42.66
C THR A 265 -9.85 3.21 42.18
N LEU A 266 -10.91 3.91 41.78
CA LEU A 266 -10.79 5.27 41.28
C LEU A 266 -10.64 6.27 42.44
N PRO A 267 -9.84 7.35 42.26
CA PRO A 267 -9.84 8.45 43.20
C PRO A 267 -11.25 9.02 43.38
N SER A 268 -11.67 9.27 44.64
CA SER A 268 -13.02 9.76 44.96
C SER A 268 -13.44 11.09 44.28
N SER A 269 -12.48 11.83 43.72
CA SER A 269 -12.73 13.05 42.95
C SER A 269 -13.06 12.81 41.48
N GLU A 270 -12.78 11.61 40.96
CA GLU A 270 -12.98 11.28 39.56
C GLU A 270 -14.42 10.85 39.28
N PRO A 271 -14.99 11.27 38.14
CA PRO A 271 -16.31 10.80 37.74
C PRO A 271 -16.24 9.33 37.32
N HIS A 272 -17.25 8.54 37.70
CA HIS A 272 -17.41 7.19 37.16
C HIS A 272 -17.97 7.23 35.74
N SER A 273 -17.49 6.32 34.91
CA SER A 273 -18.04 6.09 33.59
C SER A 273 -19.47 5.53 33.65
N LYS A 274 -20.27 5.86 32.65
CA LYS A 274 -21.64 5.36 32.50
C LYS A 274 -21.62 4.15 31.57
N VAL A 275 -22.01 2.99 32.09
CA VAL A 275 -21.95 1.73 31.35
C VAL A 275 -23.34 1.32 30.87
N TYR A 276 -23.45 1.01 29.58
CA TYR A 276 -24.70 0.61 28.93
C TYR A 276 -24.52 -0.71 28.19
N GLY A 277 -25.42 -1.67 28.45
CA GLY A 277 -25.56 -2.85 27.60
C GLY A 277 -26.50 -2.58 26.41
N VAL A 278 -26.06 -3.02 25.23
CA VAL A 278 -26.79 -2.92 23.96
C VAL A 278 -26.98 -4.35 23.40
N PRO A 279 -28.03 -5.06 23.84
CA PRO A 279 -28.31 -6.41 23.37
C PRO A 279 -28.86 -6.41 21.94
N LEU A 280 -28.26 -7.23 21.08
CA LEU A 280 -28.74 -7.55 19.72
C LEU A 280 -29.43 -8.91 19.70
N ASN A 281 -30.35 -9.12 18.76
CA ASN A 281 -30.98 -10.43 18.51
C ASN A 281 -31.57 -11.13 19.76
N ASN A 282 -32.17 -10.34 20.66
CA ASN A 282 -32.73 -10.79 21.94
C ASN A 282 -31.70 -11.37 22.92
N ALA A 283 -30.44 -10.92 22.85
CA ALA A 283 -29.47 -11.20 23.90
C ALA A 283 -29.99 -10.73 25.27
N PRO A 284 -29.73 -11.48 26.36
CA PRO A 284 -30.20 -11.09 27.68
C PRO A 284 -29.62 -9.73 28.10
N PRO A 285 -30.41 -8.83 28.70
CA PRO A 285 -29.90 -7.56 29.20
C PRO A 285 -28.89 -7.78 30.35
N PRO A 286 -28.02 -6.80 30.66
CA PRO A 286 -27.07 -6.92 31.76
C PRO A 286 -27.76 -7.14 33.11
N GLY A 287 -27.15 -7.91 34.00
CA GLY A 287 -27.73 -8.18 35.32
C GLY A 287 -27.25 -9.46 35.99
N PRO A 288 -27.82 -9.82 37.14
CA PRO A 288 -27.33 -10.90 38.00
C PRO A 288 -27.29 -12.29 37.35
N SER A 289 -27.96 -12.51 36.21
CA SER A 289 -27.86 -13.80 35.53
C SER A 289 -26.45 -14.09 35.00
N ALA A 290 -25.62 -13.05 34.81
CA ALA A 290 -24.23 -13.16 34.35
C ALA A 290 -23.37 -14.07 35.24
N VAL A 291 -23.67 -14.15 36.54
CA VAL A 291 -22.96 -15.01 37.49
C VAL A 291 -23.10 -16.51 37.17
N ASN A 292 -24.05 -16.88 36.31
CA ASN A 292 -24.26 -18.25 35.85
C ASN A 292 -23.59 -18.54 34.50
N ASP A 293 -22.80 -17.60 33.99
CA ASP A 293 -22.00 -17.80 32.79
C ASP A 293 -20.89 -18.83 33.05
N THR A 294 -20.69 -19.71 32.07
CA THR A 294 -19.62 -20.73 32.06
C THR A 294 -18.84 -20.71 30.74
N SER A 295 -19.13 -19.73 29.89
CA SER A 295 -18.45 -19.48 28.62
C SER A 295 -17.20 -18.63 28.78
N GLY A 296 -17.16 -17.74 29.77
CA GLY A 296 -16.09 -16.77 29.99
C GLY A 296 -16.46 -15.36 29.54
N ALA A 297 -17.56 -15.19 28.81
CA ALA A 297 -18.01 -13.88 28.33
C ALA A 297 -18.30 -12.89 29.49
N ASN A 298 -18.79 -13.35 30.64
CA ASN A 298 -18.97 -12.46 31.81
C ASN A 298 -17.65 -11.83 32.26
N VAL A 299 -16.58 -12.64 32.26
CA VAL A 299 -15.25 -12.18 32.64
C VAL A 299 -14.78 -11.12 31.66
N GLU A 300 -14.86 -11.40 30.35
CA GLU A 300 -14.38 -10.52 29.29
C GLU A 300 -15.12 -9.17 29.24
N ASN A 301 -16.46 -9.22 29.21
CA ASN A 301 -17.26 -8.00 29.15
C ASN A 301 -17.03 -7.14 30.41
N THR A 302 -16.94 -7.75 31.58
CA THR A 302 -16.68 -7.00 32.83
C THR A 302 -15.29 -6.39 32.82
N LEU A 303 -14.26 -7.14 32.40
CA LEU A 303 -12.89 -6.69 32.31
C LEU A 303 -12.74 -5.49 31.36
N ASP A 304 -13.28 -5.58 30.15
CA ASP A 304 -13.26 -4.49 29.17
C ASP A 304 -13.84 -3.20 29.77
N LEU A 305 -14.98 -3.31 30.44
CA LEU A 305 -15.72 -2.18 30.99
C LEU A 305 -14.98 -1.56 32.19
N GLU A 306 -14.41 -2.38 33.08
CA GLU A 306 -13.58 -1.90 34.18
C GLU A 306 -12.33 -1.15 33.67
N MET A 307 -11.64 -1.71 32.68
CA MET A 307 -10.39 -1.15 32.16
C MET A 307 -10.62 0.16 31.38
N ILE A 308 -11.63 0.19 30.50
CA ILE A 308 -12.01 1.42 29.78
C ILE A 308 -12.42 2.50 30.77
N GLY A 309 -13.28 2.18 31.73
CA GLY A 309 -13.75 3.18 32.68
C GLY A 309 -12.68 3.68 33.66
N SER A 310 -11.62 2.89 33.87
CA SER A 310 -10.48 3.33 34.69
C SER A 310 -9.56 4.30 33.96
N THR A 311 -9.35 4.10 32.66
CA THR A 311 -8.46 4.94 31.81
C THR A 311 -9.23 6.02 31.04
N ALA A 312 -10.56 6.06 31.16
CA ALA A 312 -11.39 7.15 30.67
C ALA A 312 -12.49 7.50 31.69
N PRO A 313 -12.14 7.96 32.90
CA PRO A 313 -13.11 8.22 33.96
C PRO A 313 -14.14 9.28 33.52
N GLY A 314 -15.41 8.91 33.58
CA GLY A 314 -16.55 9.76 33.25
C GLY A 314 -17.11 9.59 31.84
N SER A 315 -16.44 8.81 30.98
CA SER A 315 -16.92 8.49 29.63
C SER A 315 -18.22 7.69 29.63
N SER A 316 -18.89 7.61 28.47
CA SER A 316 -20.02 6.70 28.26
C SER A 316 -19.56 5.47 27.48
N ILE A 317 -19.72 4.30 28.09
CA ILE A 317 -19.25 3.02 27.54
C ILE A 317 -20.44 2.18 27.09
N TYR A 318 -20.47 1.79 25.83
CA TYR A 318 -21.54 0.98 25.22
C TYR A 318 -21.02 -0.40 24.85
N ASN A 319 -21.40 -1.40 25.63
CA ASN A 319 -21.13 -2.80 25.31
C ASN A 319 -22.20 -3.30 24.33
N VAL A 320 -21.82 -3.49 23.06
CA VAL A 320 -22.70 -3.97 21.99
C VAL A 320 -22.45 -5.46 21.77
N TYR A 321 -23.48 -6.27 21.95
CA TYR A 321 -23.31 -7.71 22.01
C TYR A 321 -24.51 -8.49 21.46
N GLY A 322 -24.23 -9.60 20.78
CA GLY A 322 -25.24 -10.58 20.40
C GLY A 322 -25.28 -11.79 21.33
N VAL A 323 -26.01 -12.82 20.93
CA VAL A 323 -26.22 -14.03 21.76
C VAL A 323 -25.01 -14.96 21.75
N ASN A 324 -24.35 -15.13 20.59
CA ASN A 324 -23.29 -16.12 20.36
C ASN A 324 -22.12 -15.51 19.59
N PRO A 325 -20.89 -16.05 19.72
CA PRO A 325 -19.68 -15.57 19.02
C PRO A 325 -19.60 -16.01 17.55
N THR A 326 -20.53 -15.55 16.73
CA THR A 326 -20.54 -15.82 15.27
C THR A 326 -20.07 -14.60 14.49
N ASN A 327 -19.57 -14.79 13.26
CA ASN A 327 -19.24 -13.68 12.37
C ASN A 327 -20.42 -12.69 12.21
N THR A 328 -21.64 -13.19 12.08
CA THR A 328 -22.82 -12.32 11.97
C THR A 328 -23.08 -11.50 13.21
N THR A 329 -22.81 -12.02 14.41
CA THR A 329 -22.92 -11.24 15.64
C THR A 329 -21.95 -10.06 15.65
N ILE A 330 -20.69 -10.29 15.29
CA ILE A 330 -19.65 -9.25 15.30
C ILE A 330 -19.84 -8.26 14.15
N ASP A 331 -20.28 -8.72 12.97
CA ASP A 331 -20.63 -7.88 11.83
C ASP A 331 -21.82 -6.96 12.17
N GLU A 332 -22.90 -7.52 12.75
CA GLU A 332 -24.07 -6.75 13.14
C GLU A 332 -23.78 -5.77 14.28
N ALA A 333 -22.87 -6.12 15.20
CA ALA A 333 -22.46 -5.22 16.27
C ALA A 333 -21.67 -4.01 15.74
N LEU A 334 -20.74 -4.23 14.81
CA LEU A 334 -20.06 -3.13 14.13
C LEU A 334 -21.05 -2.24 13.36
N GLU A 335 -21.92 -2.85 12.57
CA GLU A 335 -22.94 -2.11 11.81
C GLU A 335 -23.91 -1.35 12.73
N PHE A 336 -24.28 -1.91 13.89
CA PHE A 336 -25.13 -1.21 14.86
C PHE A 336 -24.42 -0.02 15.50
N ILE A 337 -23.11 -0.12 15.78
CA ILE A 337 -22.32 1.01 16.29
C ILE A 337 -22.26 2.12 15.24
N LEU A 338 -22.05 1.75 13.97
CA LEU A 338 -21.96 2.70 12.88
C LEU A 338 -23.33 3.27 12.47
N SER A 339 -24.40 2.49 12.56
CA SER A 339 -25.78 2.89 12.24
C SER A 339 -26.75 2.58 13.37
N PRO A 340 -26.63 3.28 14.51
CA PRO A 340 -27.41 3.00 15.70
C PRO A 340 -28.88 3.38 15.52
N SER A 341 -29.77 2.65 16.19
CA SER A 341 -31.21 2.88 16.13
C SER A 341 -31.86 2.94 17.52
N GLY A 342 -33.11 3.41 17.55
CA GLY A 342 -33.90 3.51 18.76
C GLY A 342 -33.27 4.44 19.82
N LYS A 343 -33.27 4.00 21.07
CA LYS A 343 -32.79 4.80 22.21
C LYS A 343 -31.26 5.03 22.23
N TYR A 344 -30.51 4.33 21.38
CA TYR A 344 -29.06 4.41 21.33
C TYR A 344 -28.54 5.35 20.22
N ALA A 345 -29.39 5.73 19.26
CA ALA A 345 -29.03 6.51 18.07
C ALA A 345 -28.19 7.75 18.40
N SER A 346 -28.73 8.66 19.23
CA SER A 346 -28.06 9.93 19.54
C SER A 346 -26.74 9.78 20.30
N ALA A 347 -26.54 8.67 21.01
CA ALA A 347 -25.31 8.47 21.78
C ALA A 347 -24.21 7.85 20.91
N LEU A 348 -24.51 6.74 20.23
CA LEU A 348 -23.55 6.02 19.40
C LEU A 348 -23.17 6.79 18.12
N ASP A 349 -23.99 7.74 17.66
CA ASP A 349 -23.59 8.66 16.57
C ASP A 349 -22.27 9.40 16.86
N ASN A 350 -21.96 9.63 18.14
CA ASN A 350 -20.77 10.34 18.61
C ASN A 350 -19.62 9.40 19.05
N VAL A 351 -19.70 8.09 18.78
CA VAL A 351 -18.63 7.13 19.11
C VAL A 351 -17.28 7.62 18.59
N SER A 352 -16.25 7.57 19.44
CA SER A 352 -14.86 7.93 19.11
C SER A 352 -13.95 6.71 19.03
N VAL A 353 -14.23 5.67 19.82
CA VAL A 353 -13.38 4.49 19.93
C VAL A 353 -14.21 3.22 19.99
N ILE A 354 -13.78 2.18 19.27
CA ILE A 354 -14.32 0.82 19.33
C ILE A 354 -13.20 -0.12 19.80
N SER A 355 -13.39 -0.80 20.93
CA SER A 355 -12.46 -1.81 21.46
C SER A 355 -12.96 -3.23 21.19
N ASN A 356 -12.05 -4.13 20.82
CA ASN A 356 -12.36 -5.53 20.54
C ASN A 356 -11.38 -6.45 21.28
N SER A 357 -11.88 -7.22 22.24
CA SER A 357 -11.08 -8.17 23.04
C SER A 357 -11.46 -9.62 22.70
N TYR A 358 -11.37 -9.96 21.42
CA TYR A 358 -11.63 -11.31 20.91
C TYR A 358 -10.78 -11.59 19.67
N GLY A 359 -10.63 -12.88 19.35
CA GLY A 359 -9.83 -13.36 18.23
C GLY A 359 -10.57 -14.34 17.34
N SER A 360 -10.10 -14.47 16.10
CA SER A 360 -10.47 -15.53 15.15
C SER A 360 -9.30 -15.74 14.17
N PRO A 361 -9.22 -16.85 13.42
CA PRO A 361 -8.25 -16.94 12.33
C PRO A 361 -8.47 -15.79 11.37
N GLU A 362 -7.41 -15.17 10.86
CA GLU A 362 -7.58 -14.08 9.89
C GLU A 362 -8.41 -14.53 8.66
N TYR A 363 -9.30 -13.65 8.20
CA TYR A 363 -10.10 -13.84 7.00
C TYR A 363 -10.55 -12.47 6.47
N ASN A 364 -10.88 -12.39 5.18
CA ASN A 364 -11.47 -11.19 4.60
C ASN A 364 -12.97 -11.08 4.98
N SER A 365 -13.34 -10.06 5.73
CA SER A 365 -14.73 -9.72 6.03
C SER A 365 -15.17 -8.49 5.22
N SER A 366 -16.18 -8.64 4.35
CA SER A 366 -16.72 -7.49 3.58
C SER A 366 -17.42 -6.48 4.49
N ALA A 367 -18.13 -6.94 5.52
CA ALA A 367 -18.80 -6.07 6.49
C ALA A 367 -17.79 -5.18 7.23
N TRP A 368 -16.67 -5.75 7.68
CA TRP A 368 -15.60 -4.98 8.32
C TRP A 368 -14.80 -4.14 7.32
N TYR A 369 -14.62 -4.60 6.09
CA TYR A 369 -13.92 -3.80 5.07
C TYR A 369 -14.63 -2.47 4.80
N GLU A 370 -15.95 -2.51 4.66
CA GLU A 370 -16.74 -1.30 4.44
C GLU A 370 -16.98 -0.53 5.75
N GLY A 371 -17.22 -1.23 6.86
CA GLY A 371 -17.40 -0.62 8.17
C GLY A 371 -16.16 0.14 8.66
N LEU A 372 -14.95 -0.38 8.42
CA LEU A 372 -13.70 0.31 8.74
C LEU A 372 -13.46 1.55 7.86
N GLN A 373 -13.95 1.55 6.61
CA GLN A 373 -13.93 2.75 5.77
C GLN A 373 -14.88 3.83 6.30
N GLU A 374 -16.09 3.47 6.72
CA GLU A 374 -16.99 4.40 7.40
C GLU A 374 -16.40 4.90 8.72
N ALA A 375 -15.82 4.00 9.53
CA ALA A 375 -15.16 4.34 10.78
C ALA A 375 -14.06 5.39 10.57
N GLN A 376 -13.17 5.17 9.61
CA GLN A 376 -12.13 6.15 9.29
C GLN A 376 -12.72 7.46 8.75
N ALA A 377 -13.73 7.39 7.87
CA ALA A 377 -14.37 8.58 7.33
C ALA A 377 -14.97 9.49 8.43
N ARG A 378 -15.39 8.88 9.55
CA ARG A 378 -15.98 9.54 10.72
C ARG A 378 -15.01 9.79 11.86
N GLY A 379 -13.74 9.42 11.71
CA GLY A 379 -12.71 9.62 12.74
C GLY A 379 -12.90 8.73 13.98
N ILE A 380 -13.37 7.50 13.77
CA ILE A 380 -13.54 6.49 14.82
C ILE A 380 -12.29 5.61 14.86
N THR A 381 -11.66 5.55 16.02
CA THR A 381 -10.54 4.64 16.28
C THR A 381 -11.06 3.22 16.50
N VAL A 382 -10.53 2.23 15.79
CA VAL A 382 -10.87 0.81 16.02
C VAL A 382 -9.64 0.06 16.52
N LEU A 383 -9.75 -0.51 17.71
CA LEU A 383 -8.70 -1.23 18.42
C LEU A 383 -9.05 -2.71 18.54
N ALA A 384 -8.04 -3.58 18.52
CA ALA A 384 -8.23 -4.98 18.86
C ALA A 384 -7.01 -5.59 19.56
N SER A 385 -7.27 -6.51 20.50
CA SER A 385 -6.25 -7.35 21.14
C SER A 385 -5.51 -8.20 20.11
N SER A 386 -4.18 -8.34 20.26
CA SER A 386 -3.37 -9.12 19.30
C SER A 386 -3.46 -10.63 19.46
N GLY A 387 -3.93 -11.10 20.63
CA GLY A 387 -4.09 -12.52 20.98
C GLY A 387 -3.19 -12.95 22.13
N ASP A 388 -3.56 -14.07 22.78
CA ASP A 388 -2.99 -14.48 24.07
C ASP A 388 -2.20 -15.79 24.03
N SER A 389 -2.00 -16.36 22.85
CA SER A 389 -1.30 -17.63 22.72
C SER A 389 0.21 -17.54 22.90
N GLY A 390 0.79 -16.35 22.73
CA GLY A 390 2.23 -16.11 22.74
C GLY A 390 2.97 -16.88 21.64
N ASP A 391 2.29 -17.17 20.52
CA ASP A 391 2.71 -18.07 19.44
C ASP A 391 3.10 -19.48 19.92
N ASN A 392 2.62 -19.86 21.10
CA ASN A 392 2.98 -21.11 21.74
C ASN A 392 1.98 -22.20 21.34
N LYS A 393 2.47 -23.23 20.64
CA LYS A 393 1.67 -24.40 20.24
C LYS A 393 1.05 -25.22 21.37
N PHE A 394 1.51 -25.01 22.59
CA PHE A 394 0.97 -25.63 23.80
C PHE A 394 0.00 -24.73 24.56
N SER A 395 -0.24 -23.50 24.06
CA SER A 395 -1.29 -22.64 24.59
C SER A 395 -2.66 -23.32 24.39
N PRO A 396 -3.57 -23.23 25.38
CA PRO A 396 -4.94 -23.70 25.24
C PRO A 396 -5.66 -23.14 24.01
N ASP A 397 -5.35 -21.89 23.60
CA ASP A 397 -5.90 -21.25 22.40
C ASP A 397 -5.66 -22.11 21.15
N TYR A 398 -4.43 -22.61 21.04
CA TYR A 398 -3.98 -23.50 19.98
C TYR A 398 -4.64 -24.89 20.04
N SER A 399 -4.88 -25.41 21.24
CA SER A 399 -5.51 -26.73 21.44
C SER A 399 -6.99 -26.76 21.03
N THR A 400 -7.65 -25.60 21.02
CA THR A 400 -9.04 -25.46 20.58
C THR A 400 -9.18 -25.26 19.07
N ASN A 401 -8.10 -24.95 18.35
CA ASN A 401 -8.09 -24.86 16.90
C ASN A 401 -6.70 -25.17 16.30
N PRO A 402 -6.49 -26.39 15.78
CA PRO A 402 -5.22 -26.83 15.22
C PRO A 402 -4.81 -26.14 13.90
N ALA A 403 -5.63 -25.22 13.36
CA ALA A 403 -5.22 -24.33 12.27
C ALA A 403 -4.20 -23.27 12.73
N TYR A 404 -4.13 -23.01 14.04
CA TYR A 404 -3.04 -22.26 14.63
C TYR A 404 -1.83 -23.16 14.63
N THR A 405 -0.83 -22.89 13.76
CA THR A 405 0.52 -23.44 13.93
C THR A 405 1.62 -22.45 13.60
N GLY A 406 2.40 -22.02 14.61
CA GLY A 406 3.55 -21.12 14.42
C GLY A 406 3.23 -19.64 14.60
N ASP A 407 3.91 -18.80 13.82
CA ASP A 407 3.71 -17.36 13.63
C ASP A 407 2.35 -17.09 12.96
N TYR A 408 1.35 -16.69 13.74
CA TYR A 408 0.02 -16.36 13.21
C TYR A 408 -0.52 -15.07 13.83
N VAL A 409 -1.44 -14.43 13.12
CA VAL A 409 -2.14 -13.23 13.56
C VAL A 409 -3.64 -13.45 13.46
N GLU A 410 -4.40 -12.65 14.21
CA GLU A 410 -5.84 -12.86 14.40
C GLU A 410 -6.66 -11.75 13.74
N PHE A 411 -7.89 -12.09 13.33
CA PHE A 411 -8.91 -11.09 13.04
C PHE A 411 -9.65 -10.72 14.35
N PRO A 412 -9.95 -9.43 14.60
CA PRO A 412 -9.82 -8.31 13.67
C PRO A 412 -8.48 -7.55 13.72
N SER A 413 -7.58 -7.85 14.67
CA SER A 413 -6.35 -7.07 14.89
C SER A 413 -5.43 -6.97 13.66
N ALA A 414 -5.38 -8.02 12.83
CA ALA A 414 -4.61 -8.02 11.60
C ALA A 414 -5.22 -7.15 10.47
N MET A 415 -6.51 -6.83 10.51
CA MET A 415 -7.23 -6.20 9.39
C MET A 415 -6.91 -4.70 9.26
N SER A 416 -5.89 -4.38 8.46
CA SER A 416 -5.45 -3.00 8.25
C SER A 416 -4.98 -2.76 6.82
N TYR A 417 -5.20 -1.54 6.32
CA TYR A 417 -4.87 -1.09 4.96
C TYR A 417 -4.10 0.24 5.02
N ASN A 418 -3.78 0.82 3.86
CA ASN A 418 -3.03 2.08 3.80
C ASN A 418 -3.75 3.23 4.51
N ASP A 419 -5.06 3.37 4.29
CA ASP A 419 -5.78 4.59 4.68
C ASP A 419 -6.84 4.35 5.76
N PHE A 420 -7.14 3.09 6.12
CA PHE A 420 -8.10 2.70 7.15
C PHE A 420 -7.76 1.32 7.72
N GLY A 421 -8.24 0.99 8.91
CA GLY A 421 -7.96 -0.32 9.51
C GLY A 421 -8.11 -0.37 11.01
N VAL A 422 -7.67 -1.48 11.58
CA VAL A 422 -7.61 -1.73 13.02
C VAL A 422 -6.20 -1.46 13.55
N THR A 423 -6.11 -0.81 14.71
CA THR A 423 -4.89 -0.70 15.50
C THR A 423 -4.79 -1.91 16.44
N ALA A 424 -3.78 -2.75 16.22
CA ALA A 424 -3.56 -3.96 17.01
C ALA A 424 -2.76 -3.65 18.28
N VAL A 425 -3.24 -4.16 19.42
CA VAL A 425 -2.66 -3.91 20.74
C VAL A 425 -2.14 -5.22 21.34
N GLY A 426 -0.81 -5.32 21.45
CA GLY A 426 -0.11 -6.43 22.10
C GLY A 426 0.03 -6.27 23.61
N GLY A 427 0.72 -7.24 24.21
CA GLY A 427 0.78 -7.40 25.67
C GLY A 427 2.17 -7.26 26.28
N THR A 428 2.23 -6.54 27.40
CA THR A 428 3.44 -6.34 28.21
C THR A 428 3.23 -6.75 29.66
N THR A 429 4.33 -7.02 30.36
CA THR A 429 4.36 -7.20 31.81
C THR A 429 5.01 -5.98 32.42
N LEU A 430 4.28 -5.32 33.33
CA LEU A 430 4.74 -4.12 34.02
C LEU A 430 5.29 -4.45 35.41
N THR A 431 6.28 -3.66 35.81
CA THR A 431 6.67 -3.50 37.20
C THR A 431 6.70 -2.01 37.51
N LEU A 432 5.97 -1.60 38.55
CA LEU A 432 5.83 -0.19 38.89
C LEU A 432 6.57 0.14 40.19
N HIS A 433 7.06 1.36 40.28
CA HIS A 433 7.48 1.94 41.55
C HIS A 433 6.28 2.15 42.49
N PRO A 434 6.49 2.39 43.80
CA PRO A 434 5.40 2.73 44.73
C PRO A 434 4.60 3.99 44.38
N ASN A 435 5.10 4.85 43.49
CA ASN A 435 4.40 6.01 42.95
C ASN A 435 3.68 5.72 41.62
N TYR A 436 3.54 4.44 41.25
CA TYR A 436 2.86 3.95 40.04
C TYR A 436 3.51 4.30 38.70
N THR A 437 4.68 4.93 38.69
CA THR A 437 5.47 5.11 37.45
C THR A 437 6.12 3.79 37.04
N ILE A 438 6.25 3.57 35.72
CA ILE A 438 6.87 2.36 35.15
C ILE A 438 8.36 2.32 35.54
N GLU A 439 8.77 1.28 36.25
CA GLU A 439 10.17 0.93 36.47
C GLU A 439 10.70 0.06 35.32
N ASN A 440 9.90 -0.96 34.95
CA ASN A 440 10.28 -1.87 33.88
C ASN A 440 9.06 -2.37 33.11
N GLN A 441 9.27 -2.65 31.82
CA GLN A 441 8.28 -3.21 30.92
C GLN A 441 8.95 -4.25 30.02
N THR A 442 8.45 -5.48 30.05
CA THR A 442 8.93 -6.58 29.21
C THR A 442 7.80 -7.18 28.40
N VAL A 443 8.11 -7.99 27.38
CA VAL A 443 7.09 -8.80 26.70
C VAL A 443 6.32 -9.65 27.71
N TRP A 444 4.98 -9.70 27.59
CA TRP A 444 4.16 -10.66 28.33
C TRP A 444 4.28 -12.04 27.69
N TYR A 445 4.89 -13.00 28.41
CA TYR A 445 4.98 -14.39 27.97
C TYR A 445 5.18 -15.36 29.14
N GLN A 446 4.45 -16.47 29.13
CA GLN A 446 4.49 -17.53 30.13
C GLN A 446 4.61 -18.91 29.48
N ALA A 447 5.83 -19.46 29.44
CA ALA A 447 6.16 -20.65 28.65
C ALA A 447 6.14 -22.01 29.39
N ASN A 448 6.03 -22.01 30.73
CA ASN A 448 6.36 -23.20 31.52
C ASN A 448 5.13 -23.98 32.00
N LEU A 449 4.87 -25.13 31.36
CA LEU A 449 3.80 -26.08 31.69
C LEU A 449 3.83 -26.57 33.15
N ILE A 450 5.01 -26.78 33.73
CA ILE A 450 5.12 -27.27 35.12
C ILE A 450 4.74 -26.16 36.11
N ASN A 451 5.21 -24.93 35.90
CA ASN A 451 4.80 -23.80 36.73
C ASN A 451 3.32 -23.47 36.53
N ALA A 452 2.85 -23.43 35.27
CA ALA A 452 1.43 -23.27 34.92
C ALA A 452 0.54 -24.26 35.70
N ILE A 453 0.88 -25.55 35.71
CA ILE A 453 0.14 -26.57 36.46
C ILE A 453 0.27 -26.38 37.98
N LEU A 454 1.45 -26.02 38.49
CA LEU A 454 1.71 -25.90 39.93
C LEU A 454 1.05 -24.67 40.58
N ILE A 455 0.89 -23.57 39.86
CA ILE A 455 0.25 -22.33 40.36
C ILE A 455 -1.12 -22.06 39.74
N GLY A 456 -1.67 -22.99 38.94
CA GLY A 456 -2.94 -22.80 38.24
C GLY A 456 -2.92 -21.70 37.18
N SER A 457 -1.75 -21.44 36.59
CA SER A 457 -1.52 -20.37 35.60
C SER A 457 -1.60 -20.87 34.16
N PHE A 458 -1.86 -19.95 33.23
CA PHE A 458 -1.97 -20.20 31.79
C PHE A 458 -0.62 -20.40 31.10
N ILE A 459 -0.60 -21.08 29.94
CA ILE A 459 0.47 -20.96 28.96
C ILE A 459 -0.01 -20.00 27.88
N GLY A 460 0.64 -18.85 27.76
CA GLY A 460 0.26 -17.83 26.80
C GLY A 460 1.18 -16.63 26.83
N GLY A 461 0.81 -15.59 26.11
CA GLY A 461 1.55 -14.34 25.98
C GLY A 461 1.06 -13.52 24.80
N SER A 462 1.71 -12.39 24.55
CA SER A 462 1.41 -11.54 23.40
C SER A 462 1.61 -12.32 22.09
N THR A 463 0.51 -12.64 21.40
CA THR A 463 0.53 -13.13 20.02
C THR A 463 0.97 -11.99 19.10
N GLY A 464 1.81 -12.29 18.12
CA GLY A 464 2.25 -11.31 17.13
C GLY A 464 2.91 -12.00 15.96
N GLY A 465 3.00 -11.32 14.82
CA GLY A 465 3.38 -11.99 13.60
C GLY A 465 3.07 -11.22 12.33
N ILE A 466 3.12 -11.92 11.20
CA ILE A 466 2.88 -11.34 9.88
C ILE A 466 1.64 -11.99 9.25
N SER A 467 0.69 -11.15 8.82
CA SER A 467 -0.52 -11.59 8.12
C SER A 467 -0.20 -12.25 6.78
N ASN A 468 -0.92 -13.32 6.44
CA ASN A 468 -0.90 -13.95 5.11
C ASN A 468 -2.06 -13.47 4.21
N ILE A 469 -2.96 -12.65 4.75
CA ILE A 469 -4.15 -12.15 4.05
C ILE A 469 -4.02 -10.67 3.71
N TYR A 470 -3.56 -9.87 4.67
CA TYR A 470 -3.44 -8.42 4.53
C TYR A 470 -2.01 -8.06 4.11
N HIS A 471 -1.89 -7.27 3.04
CA HIS A 471 -0.61 -6.76 2.58
C HIS A 471 0.01 -5.78 3.58
N GLU A 472 1.34 -5.66 3.58
CA GLU A 472 2.02 -4.65 4.39
C GLU A 472 1.59 -3.24 3.95
N PRO A 473 0.94 -2.45 4.83
CA PRO A 473 0.52 -1.09 4.49
C PRO A 473 1.71 -0.14 4.33
N SER A 474 1.55 0.94 3.56
CA SER A 474 2.64 1.90 3.27
C SER A 474 3.26 2.51 4.53
N TRP A 475 2.45 2.79 5.56
CA TRP A 475 2.93 3.32 6.85
C TRP A 475 3.78 2.31 7.66
N GLN A 476 3.71 1.01 7.36
CA GLN A 476 4.67 0.01 7.84
C GLN A 476 5.89 -0.07 6.91
N LEU A 477 5.63 -0.20 5.61
CA LEU A 477 6.63 -0.42 4.56
C LEU A 477 7.69 0.68 4.48
N GLU A 478 7.28 1.93 4.74
CA GLU A 478 8.11 3.14 4.64
C GLU A 478 8.82 3.49 5.97
N THR A 479 8.74 2.62 6.99
CA THR A 479 9.37 2.82 8.30
C THR A 479 10.33 1.69 8.65
N GLU A 480 11.02 1.80 9.80
CA GLU A 480 11.89 0.74 10.32
C GLU A 480 11.15 -0.58 10.56
N ALA A 481 9.82 -0.57 10.72
CA ALA A 481 9.03 -1.80 10.86
C ALA A 481 9.25 -2.78 9.70
N ASN A 482 9.46 -2.28 8.48
CA ASN A 482 9.78 -3.11 7.31
C ASN A 482 11.11 -3.86 7.44
N SER A 483 12.02 -3.45 8.34
CA SER A 483 13.26 -4.20 8.59
C SER A 483 13.00 -5.61 9.16
N VAL A 484 11.89 -5.78 9.89
CA VAL A 484 11.44 -7.07 10.42
C VAL A 484 10.33 -7.71 9.60
N ILE A 485 9.44 -6.92 8.98
CA ILE A 485 8.29 -7.41 8.19
C ILE A 485 8.71 -7.81 6.75
N LYS A 486 9.58 -7.04 6.12
CA LYS A 486 10.20 -7.31 4.81
C LYS A 486 9.22 -7.47 3.63
N GLY A 487 8.14 -6.70 3.59
CA GLY A 487 7.17 -6.76 2.50
C GLY A 487 6.26 -7.99 2.55
N ALA A 488 6.35 -8.82 3.60
CA ALA A 488 5.69 -10.14 3.60
C ALA A 488 4.18 -10.07 3.87
N GLY A 489 3.70 -9.04 4.58
CA GLY A 489 2.29 -8.86 4.95
C GLY A 489 2.16 -7.85 6.10
N ARG A 490 0.94 -7.58 6.57
CA ARG A 490 0.70 -6.69 7.71
C ARG A 490 1.33 -7.28 8.98
N GLY A 491 2.31 -6.59 9.56
CA GLY A 491 2.94 -7.01 10.82
C GLY A 491 2.11 -6.62 12.04
N VAL A 492 1.95 -7.49 13.03
CA VAL A 492 1.14 -7.29 14.26
C VAL A 492 2.03 -7.53 15.49
N PRO A 493 1.84 -6.81 16.61
CA PRO A 493 0.91 -5.69 16.83
C PRO A 493 1.49 -4.32 16.46
N ASP A 494 0.66 -3.26 16.47
CA ASP A 494 1.12 -1.88 16.19
C ASP A 494 1.75 -1.24 17.44
N ILE A 495 1.11 -1.44 18.58
CA ILE A 495 1.50 -0.96 19.92
C ILE A 495 1.24 -2.05 20.95
N ALA A 496 1.58 -1.82 22.21
CA ALA A 496 1.28 -2.74 23.29
C ALA A 496 0.86 -2.02 24.58
N ALA A 497 0.18 -2.71 25.47
CA ALA A 497 -0.08 -2.25 26.83
C ALA A 497 -0.03 -3.45 27.79
N VAL A 498 -0.31 -3.21 29.06
CA VAL A 498 -0.27 -4.24 30.11
C VAL A 498 -1.22 -5.38 29.76
N ALA A 499 -0.77 -6.62 29.97
CA ALA A 499 -1.52 -7.82 29.65
C ALA A 499 -1.50 -8.88 30.76
N ASN A 500 -0.99 -8.56 31.95
CA ASN A 500 -1.05 -9.50 33.08
C ASN A 500 -1.04 -8.81 34.43
N ASN A 501 -1.19 -9.62 35.48
CA ASN A 501 -1.21 -9.20 36.88
C ASN A 501 -2.22 -8.09 37.16
N THR A 502 -3.31 -8.04 36.41
CA THR A 502 -4.32 -6.99 36.53
C THR A 502 -5.46 -7.46 37.41
N ILE A 503 -5.88 -6.63 38.35
CA ILE A 503 -6.96 -6.93 39.28
C ILE A 503 -8.29 -6.51 38.65
N MET A 504 -9.26 -7.43 38.66
CA MET A 504 -10.67 -7.17 38.31
C MET A 504 -11.59 -7.52 39.49
N THR A 505 -12.79 -6.93 39.52
CA THR A 505 -13.87 -7.35 40.44
C THR A 505 -14.93 -8.13 39.66
N LEU A 506 -15.37 -9.28 40.18
CA LEU A 506 -16.32 -10.13 39.47
C LEU A 506 -17.20 -10.95 40.41
N SER A 507 -18.49 -11.03 40.08
CA SER A 507 -19.42 -12.02 40.60
C SER A 507 -19.56 -13.18 39.61
N THR A 508 -19.28 -14.41 40.04
CA THR A 508 -19.27 -15.60 39.18
C THR A 508 -19.66 -16.87 39.97
N ASP A 509 -19.70 -18.03 39.30
CA ASP A 509 -19.97 -19.35 39.87
C ASP A 509 -21.30 -19.45 40.65
N GLY A 510 -22.34 -18.75 40.18
CA GLY A 510 -23.65 -18.70 40.83
C GLY A 510 -23.72 -17.75 42.04
N SER A 511 -22.61 -17.12 42.42
CA SER A 511 -22.53 -16.15 43.51
C SER A 511 -22.74 -14.73 43.00
N ILE A 512 -23.63 -13.97 43.64
CA ILE A 512 -23.82 -12.53 43.40
C ILE A 512 -22.95 -11.67 44.32
N THR A 513 -22.11 -12.29 45.15
CA THR A 513 -21.12 -11.59 45.98
C THR A 513 -19.84 -11.48 45.16
N PRO A 514 -19.38 -10.25 44.86
CA PRO A 514 -18.18 -10.06 44.06
C PRO A 514 -16.92 -10.48 44.83
N ALA A 515 -15.93 -10.91 44.07
CA ALA A 515 -14.58 -11.18 44.54
C ALA A 515 -13.55 -10.53 43.61
N ASN A 516 -12.33 -10.34 44.11
CA ASN A 516 -11.22 -9.80 43.33
C ASN A 516 -10.38 -10.93 42.75
N TYR A 517 -10.07 -10.80 41.47
CA TYR A 517 -9.32 -11.79 40.69
C TYR A 517 -8.15 -11.14 39.99
N ILE A 518 -7.08 -11.91 39.79
CA ILE A 518 -5.97 -11.52 38.93
C ILE A 518 -6.19 -12.15 37.56
N VAL A 519 -6.21 -11.29 36.54
CA VAL A 519 -6.37 -11.65 35.13
C VAL A 519 -5.14 -11.31 34.31
N MET A 520 -5.10 -11.92 33.13
CA MET A 520 -4.08 -11.75 32.10
C MET A 520 -4.72 -11.89 30.73
N GLY A 521 -4.14 -11.28 29.71
CA GLY A 521 -4.64 -11.22 28.35
C GLY A 521 -4.34 -9.86 27.70
N THR A 522 -4.10 -9.84 26.39
CA THR A 522 -4.17 -8.64 25.55
C THR A 522 -5.58 -8.05 25.52
N SER A 523 -6.57 -8.81 25.96
CA SER A 523 -7.88 -8.38 26.45
C SER A 523 -7.85 -7.31 27.55
N ILE A 524 -6.74 -7.13 28.27
CA ILE A 524 -6.54 -5.97 29.15
C ILE A 524 -6.00 -4.80 28.33
N SER A 525 -5.07 -5.08 27.43
CA SER A 525 -4.30 -4.08 26.69
C SER A 525 -5.17 -3.24 25.76
N SER A 526 -6.09 -3.88 25.02
CA SER A 526 -7.00 -3.19 24.09
C SER A 526 -7.93 -2.19 24.79
N PRO A 527 -8.71 -2.57 25.84
CA PRO A 527 -9.59 -1.65 26.54
C PRO A 527 -8.85 -0.55 27.33
N VAL A 528 -7.69 -0.86 27.92
CA VAL A 528 -6.80 0.16 28.52
C VAL A 528 -6.40 1.21 27.48
N THR A 529 -6.04 0.76 26.28
CA THR A 529 -5.69 1.67 25.17
C THR A 529 -6.92 2.44 24.69
N ALA A 530 -8.10 1.83 24.66
CA ALA A 530 -9.32 2.49 24.25
C ALA A 530 -9.71 3.64 25.18
N GLY A 531 -9.58 3.46 26.50
CA GLY A 531 -9.78 4.54 27.47
C GLY A 531 -8.75 5.66 27.29
N MET A 532 -7.46 5.32 27.22
CA MET A 532 -6.38 6.29 26.95
C MET A 532 -6.66 7.13 25.69
N ILE A 533 -7.06 6.50 24.58
CA ILE A 533 -7.36 7.22 23.33
C ILE A 533 -8.60 8.10 23.48
N GLY A 534 -9.65 7.64 24.17
CA GLY A 534 -10.81 8.47 24.49
C GLY A 534 -10.43 9.71 25.31
N GLU A 535 -9.54 9.57 26.28
CA GLU A 535 -9.01 10.72 27.03
C GLU A 535 -8.25 11.70 26.13
N ILE A 536 -7.36 11.19 25.27
CA ILE A 536 -6.59 12.02 24.33
C ILE A 536 -7.52 12.76 23.35
N ASP A 537 -8.55 12.09 22.83
CA ASP A 537 -9.56 12.71 21.97
C ASP A 537 -10.30 13.85 22.68
N SER A 538 -10.69 13.66 23.94
CA SER A 538 -11.30 14.72 24.76
C SER A 538 -10.35 15.88 25.00
N PHE A 539 -9.06 15.60 25.22
CA PHE A 539 -8.04 16.63 25.37
C PHE A 539 -7.87 17.44 24.07
N LEU A 540 -7.71 16.78 22.92
CA LEU A 540 -7.58 17.44 21.62
C LEU A 540 -8.82 18.29 21.29
N ALA A 541 -10.01 17.75 21.53
CA ALA A 541 -11.27 18.49 21.36
C ALA A 541 -11.30 19.76 22.22
N SER A 542 -10.77 19.72 23.44
CA SER A 542 -10.66 20.90 24.31
C SER A 542 -9.72 22.00 23.76
N LYS A 543 -8.80 21.64 22.85
CA LYS A 543 -7.92 22.57 22.14
C LYS A 543 -8.48 23.01 20.78
N GLY A 544 -9.65 22.50 20.38
CA GLY A 544 -10.24 22.74 19.08
C GLY A 544 -9.62 21.89 17.96
N GLU A 545 -8.84 20.87 18.32
CA GLU A 545 -8.32 19.87 17.40
C GLU A 545 -9.36 18.76 17.18
N SER A 546 -9.24 18.07 16.05
CA SER A 546 -10.11 16.92 15.75
C SER A 546 -9.63 15.67 16.50
N ARG A 547 -10.53 14.69 16.64
CA ARG A 547 -10.19 13.35 17.15
C ARG A 547 -9.07 12.70 16.36
N LEU A 548 -8.44 11.69 16.93
CA LEU A 548 -7.32 11.01 16.32
C LEU A 548 -7.71 10.15 15.10
N GLY A 549 -8.85 9.45 15.14
CA GLY A 549 -9.27 8.55 14.06
C GLY A 549 -8.31 7.37 13.87
N PHE A 550 -8.10 6.91 12.63
CA PHE A 550 -7.15 5.83 12.34
C PHE A 550 -5.71 6.20 12.72
N LEU A 551 -5.19 5.54 13.76
CA LEU A 551 -3.96 5.95 14.44
C LEU A 551 -2.67 5.53 13.72
N ASN A 552 -2.71 4.44 12.95
CA ASN A 552 -1.49 3.75 12.53
C ASN A 552 -0.51 4.65 11.76
N PRO A 553 -0.93 5.46 10.76
CA PRO A 553 0.00 6.36 10.08
C PRO A 553 0.72 7.32 11.04
N SER A 554 -0.01 7.91 11.99
CA SER A 554 0.53 8.86 12.98
C SER A 554 1.45 8.18 14.00
N ILE A 555 1.08 6.98 14.47
CA ILE A 555 1.92 6.17 15.39
C ILE A 555 3.26 5.86 14.73
N TYR A 556 3.23 5.29 13.53
CA TYR A 556 4.43 4.83 12.83
C TYR A 556 5.35 6.00 12.46
N LEU A 557 4.76 7.11 12.01
CA LEU A 557 5.52 8.32 11.70
C LEU A 557 6.20 8.91 12.95
N LEU A 558 5.48 9.03 14.07
CA LEU A 558 6.02 9.57 15.32
C LEU A 558 7.06 8.65 15.95
N ALA A 559 6.79 7.35 15.99
CA ALA A 559 7.69 6.39 16.61
C ALA A 559 9.02 6.31 15.86
N GLN A 560 8.96 6.25 14.52
CA GLN A 560 10.12 6.36 13.64
C GLN A 560 10.89 7.65 13.91
N SER A 561 10.23 8.81 13.91
CA SER A 561 10.85 10.11 14.21
C SER A 561 11.68 10.05 15.51
N LEU A 562 11.04 9.63 16.59
CA LEU A 562 11.66 9.64 17.92
C LEU A 562 12.81 8.64 18.03
N LEU A 563 12.77 7.53 17.28
CA LEU A 563 13.81 6.51 17.32
C LEU A 563 15.17 7.02 16.79
N PHE A 564 15.15 7.85 15.74
CA PHE A 564 16.34 8.35 15.05
C PHE A 564 16.80 9.74 15.55
N THR A 565 16.08 10.33 16.51
CA THR A 565 16.53 11.60 17.12
C THR A 565 17.88 11.45 17.78
N SER A 566 18.81 12.37 17.47
CA SER A 566 20.12 12.37 18.10
C SER A 566 19.98 12.62 19.60
N SER A 567 20.85 11.99 20.40
CA SER A 567 20.86 12.14 21.87
C SER A 567 21.05 13.58 22.36
N SER A 568 21.32 14.55 21.47
CA SER A 568 21.46 15.96 21.78
C SER A 568 20.14 16.74 21.83
N LEU A 569 19.03 16.22 21.26
CA LEU A 569 17.74 16.94 21.16
C LEU A 569 16.79 16.71 22.35
N ASN A 570 17.09 15.74 23.24
CA ASN A 570 16.34 15.40 24.47
C ASN A 570 14.81 15.51 24.33
N ARG A 571 14.25 14.87 23.30
CA ARG A 571 12.81 14.90 23.01
C ARG A 571 12.03 13.99 23.97
N PRO A 572 10.89 14.45 24.52
CA PRO A 572 10.00 13.60 25.31
C PRO A 572 9.58 12.38 24.50
N GLN A 573 9.66 11.19 25.10
CA GLN A 573 9.28 9.96 24.41
C GLN A 573 7.77 9.80 24.44
N ALA A 574 7.15 9.61 23.27
CA ALA A 574 5.72 9.32 23.15
C ALA A 574 5.40 7.83 23.32
N PHE A 575 6.43 6.98 23.31
CA PHE A 575 6.29 5.53 23.48
C PHE A 575 7.33 5.02 24.49
N TYR A 576 6.90 4.14 25.38
CA TYR A 576 7.78 3.32 26.19
C TYR A 576 8.19 2.09 25.37
N ASN A 577 9.35 2.18 24.72
CA ASN A 577 9.85 1.09 23.88
C ASN A 577 10.19 -0.15 24.73
N VAL A 578 9.66 -1.31 24.35
CA VAL A 578 9.92 -2.59 25.01
C VAL A 578 11.08 -3.27 24.31
N VAL A 579 12.21 -3.42 25.01
CA VAL A 579 13.47 -3.91 24.42
C VAL A 579 13.92 -5.27 24.96
N SER A 580 13.07 -5.93 25.77
CA SER A 580 13.42 -7.20 26.41
C SER A 580 12.22 -8.13 26.57
N GLY A 581 12.52 -9.43 26.54
CA GLY A 581 11.53 -10.50 26.49
C GLY A 581 11.25 -10.98 25.07
N SER A 582 10.52 -12.09 24.98
CA SER A 582 10.10 -12.71 23.72
C SER A 582 8.80 -13.45 23.96
N ASN A 583 8.02 -13.67 22.90
CA ASN A 583 7.03 -14.74 22.89
C ASN A 583 7.71 -16.05 22.42
N ALA A 584 6.97 -17.03 21.89
CA ALA A 584 7.56 -18.28 21.41
C ALA A 584 8.38 -18.15 20.12
N VAL A 585 8.16 -17.09 19.32
CA VAL A 585 8.73 -16.91 17.97
C VAL A 585 9.57 -15.64 17.87
N TYR A 586 9.05 -14.52 18.39
CA TYR A 586 9.58 -13.17 18.23
C TYR A 586 10.14 -12.60 19.54
N SER A 587 11.23 -11.84 19.41
CA SER A 587 11.87 -11.13 20.52
C SER A 587 11.65 -9.63 20.39
N ALA A 588 11.48 -8.95 21.53
CA ALA A 588 11.50 -7.50 21.59
C ALA A 588 12.91 -6.94 21.35
N HIS A 589 12.99 -5.77 20.74
CA HIS A 589 14.22 -5.01 20.52
C HIS A 589 13.90 -3.53 20.41
N LYS A 590 14.95 -2.69 20.43
CA LYS A 590 14.79 -1.26 20.19
C LYS A 590 14.17 -1.03 18.80
N GLY A 591 13.20 -0.15 18.71
CA GLY A 591 12.40 0.06 17.50
C GLY A 591 11.09 -0.71 17.51
N TYR A 592 10.55 -0.99 16.32
CA TYR A 592 9.35 -1.81 16.14
C TYR A 592 9.67 -3.31 16.26
N SER A 593 8.84 -4.09 16.96
CA SER A 593 8.95 -5.56 17.02
C SER A 593 7.61 -6.27 16.78
N LEU A 594 7.64 -7.49 16.24
CA LEU A 594 6.46 -8.34 15.97
C LEU A 594 5.82 -8.95 17.24
N VAL A 595 6.06 -8.38 18.41
CA VAL A 595 5.50 -8.88 19.68
C VAL A 595 4.91 -7.77 20.55
N THR A 596 5.46 -6.56 20.48
CA THR A 596 4.97 -5.39 21.22
C THR A 596 4.84 -4.13 20.36
N GLY A 597 5.00 -4.26 19.03
CA GLY A 597 4.94 -3.14 18.11
C GLY A 597 5.98 -2.08 18.46
N TRP A 598 5.53 -0.82 18.51
CA TRP A 598 6.35 0.32 18.95
C TRP A 598 6.47 0.46 20.48
N GLY A 599 5.84 -0.42 21.26
CA GLY A 599 5.74 -0.35 22.72
C GLY A 599 4.44 0.31 23.19
N SER A 600 4.41 0.77 24.44
CA SER A 600 3.21 1.38 25.03
C SER A 600 3.18 2.89 24.90
N ILE A 601 1.99 3.47 24.75
CA ILE A 601 1.82 4.92 24.62
C ILE A 601 2.12 5.61 25.95
N ASN A 602 2.84 6.72 25.91
CA ASN A 602 2.80 7.74 26.96
C ASN A 602 1.73 8.76 26.56
N ALA A 603 0.59 8.76 27.26
CA ALA A 603 -0.61 9.48 26.84
C ALA A 603 -0.38 10.99 26.74
N TYR A 604 0.24 11.59 27.75
CA TYR A 604 0.54 13.02 27.74
C TYR A 604 1.47 13.42 26.59
N ASN A 605 2.66 12.83 26.49
CA ASN A 605 3.61 13.18 25.43
C ASN A 605 3.03 12.94 24.05
N PHE A 606 2.36 11.80 23.82
CA PHE A 606 1.70 11.51 22.55
C PHE A 606 0.68 12.59 22.19
N SER A 607 -0.21 12.96 23.12
CA SER A 607 -1.21 14.01 22.89
C SER A 607 -0.58 15.38 22.57
N THR A 608 0.55 15.74 23.20
CA THR A 608 1.24 17.01 22.90
C THR A 608 1.81 17.04 21.50
N TYR A 609 2.25 15.90 20.96
CA TYR A 609 2.68 15.81 19.57
C TYR A 609 1.51 15.93 18.58
N MET A 610 0.34 15.41 18.94
CA MET A 610 -0.86 15.48 18.10
C MET A 610 -1.49 16.88 18.08
N ASP A 611 -1.43 17.62 19.19
CA ASP A 611 -1.88 19.02 19.29
C ASP A 611 -0.94 19.98 18.53
N LYS A 612 0.37 19.73 18.56
CA LYS A 612 1.37 20.71 18.11
C LYS A 612 1.50 20.83 16.59
N ASN A 613 1.58 22.08 16.12
CA ASN A 613 2.03 22.42 14.77
C ASN A 613 3.50 22.84 14.75
N TYR A 614 4.15 22.67 13.61
CA TYR A 614 5.55 22.98 13.39
C TYR A 614 5.73 23.94 12.23
N THR A 615 6.82 24.69 12.26
CA THR A 615 7.09 25.72 11.26
C THR A 615 8.07 25.20 10.21
N LEU A 616 7.64 25.22 8.95
CA LEU A 616 8.48 25.02 7.79
C LEU A 616 8.82 26.38 7.18
N THR A 617 10.07 26.82 7.29
CA THR A 617 10.53 28.13 6.81
C THR A 617 11.43 27.97 5.60
N PHE A 618 11.06 28.59 4.49
CA PHE A 618 11.89 28.76 3.32
C PHE A 618 12.65 30.08 3.45
N THR A 619 13.97 30.05 3.31
CA THR A 619 14.82 31.25 3.38
C THR A 619 15.51 31.45 2.04
N GLU A 620 15.17 32.53 1.33
CA GLU A 620 15.80 32.84 0.06
C GLU A 620 17.15 33.54 0.20
N SER A 621 18.02 33.24 -0.76
CA SER A 621 19.23 33.99 -1.03
C SER A 621 19.41 34.17 -2.54
N GLY A 622 20.05 35.27 -2.94
CA GLY A 622 20.51 35.48 -4.32
C GLY A 622 19.68 36.45 -5.16
N VAL A 623 18.44 36.77 -4.78
CA VAL A 623 17.71 37.90 -5.40
C VAL A 623 18.02 39.25 -4.72
N PRO A 624 17.92 40.38 -5.46
CA PRO A 624 18.04 41.72 -4.88
C PRO A 624 17.03 41.97 -3.77
N GLU A 625 17.37 42.83 -2.81
CA GLU A 625 16.45 43.20 -1.73
C GLU A 625 15.10 43.70 -2.29
N ASN A 626 14.02 43.30 -1.62
CA ASN A 626 12.63 43.61 -2.00
C ASN A 626 12.14 42.97 -3.31
N SER A 627 12.88 42.00 -3.87
CA SER A 627 12.38 41.20 -4.99
C SER A 627 11.28 40.25 -4.52
N SER A 628 10.16 40.22 -5.25
CA SER A 628 9.06 39.29 -4.93
C SER A 628 9.42 37.87 -5.35
N TRP A 629 9.14 36.91 -4.47
CA TRP A 629 9.23 35.46 -4.73
C TRP A 629 8.08 34.74 -4.01
N SER A 630 7.81 33.50 -4.42
CA SER A 630 6.71 32.71 -3.84
C SER A 630 7.04 31.23 -3.73
N ILE A 631 6.43 30.60 -2.74
CA ILE A 631 6.45 29.16 -2.50
C ILE A 631 5.00 28.67 -2.50
N SER A 632 4.78 27.54 -3.16
CA SER A 632 3.55 26.74 -3.02
C SER A 632 3.88 25.45 -2.30
N LEU A 633 3.23 25.18 -1.17
CA LEU A 633 3.31 23.96 -0.38
C LEU A 633 2.03 23.14 -0.64
N GLY A 634 2.15 22.05 -1.40
CA GLY A 634 1.01 21.29 -1.91
C GLY A 634 0.14 22.10 -2.89
N SER A 635 -1.13 21.72 -3.01
CA SER A 635 -2.07 22.34 -3.94
C SER A 635 -2.76 23.60 -3.41
N LEU A 636 -2.61 23.93 -2.11
CA LEU A 636 -3.48 24.90 -1.44
C LEU A 636 -2.77 25.96 -0.62
N LEU A 637 -1.56 25.71 -0.12
CA LEU A 637 -0.82 26.70 0.64
C LEU A 637 0.12 27.42 -0.31
N GLN A 638 -0.15 28.70 -0.58
CA GLN A 638 0.73 29.55 -1.37
C GLN A 638 1.03 30.81 -0.59
N ALA A 639 2.30 31.21 -0.58
CA ALA A 639 2.73 32.45 0.04
C ALA A 639 3.68 33.18 -0.89
N ASN A 640 3.54 34.50 -0.95
CA ASN A 640 4.48 35.39 -1.61
C ASN A 640 5.01 36.41 -0.61
N THR A 641 6.22 36.89 -0.85
CA THR A 641 6.84 37.92 -0.01
C THR A 641 7.84 38.73 -0.83
N THR A 642 8.23 39.88 -0.29
CA THR A 642 9.41 40.64 -0.72
C THR A 642 10.56 40.55 0.31
N GLY A 643 10.33 39.88 1.45
CA GLY A 643 11.33 39.61 2.48
C GLY A 643 12.14 38.34 2.20
N ARG A 644 13.08 38.00 3.10
CA ARG A 644 13.95 36.83 2.94
C ARG A 644 13.28 35.49 3.26
N ASN A 645 12.18 35.48 4.01
CA ASN A 645 11.61 34.24 4.56
C ASN A 645 10.13 34.09 4.20
N ILE A 646 9.72 32.85 3.92
CA ILE A 646 8.33 32.39 3.85
C ILE A 646 8.16 31.23 4.83
N SER A 647 7.22 31.31 5.76
CA SER A 647 6.99 30.24 6.74
C SER A 647 5.57 29.71 6.66
N PHE A 648 5.42 28.39 6.80
CA PHE A 648 4.14 27.70 6.93
C PHE A 648 4.08 26.99 8.29
N THR A 649 2.94 27.06 8.96
CA THR A 649 2.69 26.30 10.19
C THR A 649 1.80 25.12 9.85
N VAL A 650 2.35 23.90 9.93
CA VAL A 650 1.71 22.67 9.46
C VAL A 650 1.98 21.49 10.41
N LYS A 651 1.23 20.40 10.27
CA LYS A 651 1.45 19.17 11.05
C LYS A 651 2.70 18.42 10.56
N PRO A 652 3.35 17.58 11.37
CA PRO A 652 4.46 16.73 10.92
C PRO A 652 4.09 15.88 9.70
N GLY A 653 5.03 15.66 8.78
CA GLY A 653 4.79 14.85 7.59
C GLY A 653 5.55 15.28 6.34
N PHE A 654 5.20 14.65 5.22
CA PHE A 654 5.81 14.91 3.92
C PHE A 654 5.02 15.96 3.13
N TYR A 655 5.72 17.01 2.69
CA TYR A 655 5.14 18.09 1.92
C TYR A 655 5.88 18.28 0.61
N HIS A 656 5.15 18.25 -0.50
CA HIS A 656 5.68 18.69 -1.78
C HIS A 656 5.63 20.21 -1.85
N TYR A 657 6.72 20.85 -2.29
CA TYR A 657 6.73 22.30 -2.51
C TYR A 657 7.27 22.66 -3.89
N SER A 658 6.84 23.81 -4.40
CA SER A 658 7.32 24.40 -5.65
C SER A 658 7.63 25.88 -5.48
N ILE A 659 8.60 26.36 -6.27
CA ILE A 659 9.14 27.71 -6.20
C ILE A 659 8.86 28.42 -7.51
N SER A 660 8.31 29.63 -7.47
CA SER A 660 8.09 30.42 -8.68
C SER A 660 9.39 31.10 -9.15
N THR A 661 9.60 31.20 -10.46
CA THR A 661 10.65 32.07 -11.02
C THR A 661 10.38 33.53 -10.70
N THR A 662 11.44 34.30 -10.47
CA THR A 662 11.37 35.75 -10.25
C THR A 662 12.02 36.48 -11.43
N LEU A 663 11.79 37.78 -11.58
CA LEU A 663 12.21 38.52 -12.78
C LEU A 663 13.74 38.44 -12.98
N ASN A 664 14.20 37.75 -14.03
CA ASN A 664 15.61 37.47 -14.36
C ASN A 664 16.35 36.50 -13.42
N TYR A 665 15.65 35.77 -12.55
CA TYR A 665 16.25 34.83 -11.60
C TYR A 665 15.44 33.53 -11.52
N SER A 666 16.13 32.40 -11.36
CA SER A 666 15.53 31.08 -11.16
C SER A 666 16.07 30.47 -9.87
N ALA A 667 15.22 29.76 -9.15
CA ALA A 667 15.69 28.89 -8.07
C ALA A 667 16.55 27.77 -8.66
N THR A 668 17.52 27.27 -7.88
CA THR A 668 18.36 26.11 -8.25
C THR A 668 17.55 24.81 -8.31
N ALA A 669 16.47 24.72 -7.54
CA ALA A 669 15.48 23.66 -7.58
C ALA A 669 14.08 24.28 -7.64
N MET A 670 13.28 23.87 -8.61
CA MET A 670 11.93 24.45 -8.85
C MET A 670 10.83 23.74 -8.05
N SER A 671 11.10 22.51 -7.59
CA SER A 671 10.20 21.76 -6.71
C SER A 671 10.94 20.61 -6.04
N GLU A 672 10.63 20.32 -4.78
CA GLU A 672 11.16 19.18 -4.05
C GLU A 672 10.16 18.64 -3.01
N LYS A 673 10.59 17.68 -2.20
CA LYS A 673 9.86 17.22 -1.00
C LYS A 673 10.56 17.72 0.25
N ALA A 674 9.78 18.28 1.17
CA ALA A 674 10.18 18.58 2.53
C ALA A 674 9.62 17.50 3.46
N PHE A 675 10.42 17.06 4.43
CA PHE A 675 9.95 16.23 5.53
C PHE A 675 10.02 17.05 6.82
N LEU A 676 8.87 17.21 7.49
CA LEU A 676 8.77 17.95 8.75
C LEU A 676 8.73 16.96 9.91
N ASP A 677 9.88 16.78 10.56
CA ASP A 677 10.12 15.71 11.53
C ASP A 677 9.86 16.15 12.98
N TYR A 678 8.64 16.60 13.27
CA TYR A 678 8.24 17.07 14.60
C TYR A 678 9.20 18.12 15.21
N GLU A 679 9.82 18.92 14.34
CA GLU A 679 10.71 20.03 14.63
C GLU A 679 10.52 21.12 13.57
N ASN A 680 10.89 22.37 13.90
CA ASN A 680 10.87 23.43 12.90
C ASN A 680 12.01 23.19 11.91
N VAL A 681 11.72 23.33 10.62
CA VAL A 681 12.68 23.05 9.55
C VAL A 681 12.89 24.30 8.71
N ASP A 682 14.16 24.66 8.51
CA ASP A 682 14.58 25.73 7.61
C ASP A 682 15.10 25.14 6.30
N ILE A 683 14.48 25.51 5.18
CA ILE A 683 14.87 25.10 3.83
C ILE A 683 15.53 26.28 3.11
N PRO A 684 16.81 26.21 2.74
CA PRO A 684 17.45 27.25 1.97
C PRO A 684 16.97 27.22 0.51
N VAL A 685 16.56 28.37 -0.01
CA VAL A 685 16.19 28.57 -1.41
C VAL A 685 17.24 29.47 -2.07
N ILE A 686 17.95 28.95 -3.07
CA ILE A 686 19.01 29.71 -3.75
C ILE A 686 18.49 30.14 -5.12
N PHE A 687 18.43 31.45 -5.36
CA PHE A 687 18.15 32.03 -6.65
C PHE A 687 19.43 32.43 -7.37
N LEU A 688 19.55 32.04 -8.63
CA LEU A 688 20.63 32.45 -9.51
C LEU A 688 20.08 33.26 -10.68
N ARG A 689 20.86 34.23 -11.17
CA ARG A 689 20.50 35.02 -12.35
C ARG A 689 20.31 34.12 -13.56
N PHE A 690 19.41 34.49 -14.46
CA PHE A 690 19.31 33.87 -15.78
C PHE A 690 20.64 33.96 -16.53
N ALA A 691 20.86 33.02 -17.46
CA ALA A 691 21.99 33.07 -18.38
C ALA A 691 21.81 34.25 -19.33
N GLU A 692 22.87 35.03 -19.55
CA GLU A 692 22.88 36.13 -20.51
C GLU A 692 23.49 35.65 -21.82
N LEU A 693 22.74 35.75 -22.92
CA LEU A 693 23.19 35.44 -24.27
C LEU A 693 23.50 36.73 -25.01
N ILE A 694 24.71 36.85 -25.55
CA ILE A 694 25.12 37.97 -26.39
C ILE A 694 25.41 37.43 -27.79
N PHE A 695 24.61 37.84 -28.77
CA PHE A 695 24.69 37.37 -30.14
C PHE A 695 25.42 38.39 -31.02
N ASN A 696 26.25 37.89 -31.95
CA ASN A 696 26.73 38.65 -33.11
C ASN A 696 26.60 37.78 -34.37
N VAL A 697 25.81 38.24 -35.34
CA VAL A 697 25.47 37.48 -36.56
C VAL A 697 25.90 38.26 -37.80
N SER A 698 26.66 37.59 -38.67
CA SER A 698 27.09 38.10 -39.96
C SER A 698 26.56 37.19 -41.09
N PRO A 699 25.90 37.75 -42.13
CA PRO A 699 25.66 39.18 -42.39
C PRO A 699 24.62 39.83 -41.45
N ILE A 700 24.69 41.16 -41.27
CA ILE A 700 23.92 41.91 -40.26
C ILE A 700 22.39 41.91 -40.41
N HIS A 701 21.87 41.43 -41.55
CA HIS A 701 20.43 41.31 -41.83
C HIS A 701 19.93 39.85 -41.73
N SER A 702 20.69 38.98 -41.08
CA SER A 702 20.29 37.59 -40.86
C SER A 702 19.13 37.50 -39.86
N PHE A 703 18.23 36.54 -40.07
CA PHE A 703 17.17 36.20 -39.12
C PHE A 703 17.71 35.24 -38.08
N LEU A 704 17.57 35.58 -36.79
CA LEU A 704 17.96 34.73 -35.67
C LEU A 704 16.73 34.26 -34.91
N THR A 705 16.68 32.97 -34.59
CA THR A 705 15.67 32.41 -33.70
C THR A 705 16.33 31.59 -32.60
N LEU A 706 15.79 31.67 -31.39
CA LEU A 706 16.12 30.79 -30.26
C LEU A 706 14.87 29.94 -29.93
N ASN A 707 14.95 28.63 -30.04
CA ASN A 707 13.79 27.72 -29.91
C ASN A 707 12.58 28.18 -30.75
N ASN A 708 12.83 28.64 -31.98
CA ASN A 708 11.87 29.22 -32.93
C ASN A 708 11.26 30.57 -32.53
N LEU A 709 11.62 31.14 -31.38
CA LEU A 709 11.30 32.51 -31.04
C LEU A 709 12.25 33.45 -31.79
N GLN A 710 11.71 34.33 -32.62
CA GLN A 710 12.53 35.32 -33.32
C GLN A 710 13.17 36.28 -32.32
N ILE A 711 14.49 36.44 -32.43
CA ILE A 711 15.26 37.39 -31.64
C ILE A 711 15.48 38.63 -32.48
N GLU A 712 15.10 39.80 -31.97
CA GLU A 712 15.39 41.06 -32.64
C GLU A 712 16.89 41.38 -32.55
N LEU A 713 17.52 41.58 -33.70
CA LEU A 713 18.92 41.99 -33.81
C LEU A 713 18.99 43.47 -34.19
N LYS A 714 19.87 44.24 -33.52
CA LYS A 714 20.25 45.60 -33.89
C LYS A 714 21.64 45.55 -34.51
N ASN A 715 21.75 45.85 -35.81
CA ASN A 715 23.01 45.79 -36.58
C ASN A 715 23.74 44.42 -36.46
N GLY A 716 22.99 43.32 -36.44
CA GLY A 716 23.54 41.97 -36.29
C GLY A 716 23.83 41.54 -34.86
N SER A 717 23.59 42.38 -33.83
CA SER A 717 23.82 42.04 -32.42
C SER A 717 22.55 42.06 -31.57
N GLY A 718 22.50 41.25 -30.51
CA GLY A 718 21.36 41.19 -29.59
C GLY A 718 21.75 40.62 -28.22
N VAL A 719 20.95 40.89 -27.20
CA VAL A 719 21.12 40.34 -25.84
C VAL A 719 19.81 39.72 -25.37
N LEU A 720 19.88 38.55 -24.74
CA LEU A 720 18.71 37.84 -24.21
C LEU A 720 19.04 37.14 -22.90
N ASN A 721 18.19 37.31 -21.88
CA ASN A 721 18.28 36.55 -20.64
C ASN A 721 17.37 35.32 -20.70
N VAL A 722 17.91 34.14 -20.38
CA VAL A 722 17.18 32.89 -20.48
C VAL A 722 17.43 31.99 -19.26
N THR A 723 16.46 31.15 -18.92
CA THR A 723 16.60 30.18 -17.81
C THR A 723 17.67 29.14 -18.13
N HIS A 724 18.10 28.37 -17.12
CA HIS A 724 18.92 27.19 -17.38
C HIS A 724 18.20 26.21 -18.31
N GLY A 725 18.96 25.57 -19.20
CA GLY A 725 18.46 24.55 -20.10
C GLY A 725 19.07 24.61 -21.50
N GLY A 726 18.50 23.79 -22.37
CA GLY A 726 18.89 23.66 -23.77
C GLY A 726 18.18 24.64 -24.70
N TYR A 727 18.94 25.27 -25.60
CA TYR A 727 18.42 26.22 -26.57
C TYR A 727 18.97 25.97 -27.97
N PHE A 728 18.06 25.86 -28.94
CA PHE A 728 18.39 25.80 -30.35
C PHE A 728 18.49 27.19 -30.93
N ILE A 729 19.65 27.53 -31.43
CA ILE A 729 19.89 28.77 -32.13
C ILE A 729 19.96 28.50 -33.63
N ASN A 730 19.09 29.16 -34.40
CA ASN A 730 19.09 29.08 -35.85
C ASN A 730 19.30 30.47 -36.43
N ALA A 731 20.20 30.60 -37.40
CA ALA A 731 20.41 31.83 -38.15
C ALA A 731 20.29 31.56 -39.65
N THR A 732 19.54 32.41 -40.36
CA THR A 732 19.33 32.24 -41.80
C THR A 732 19.34 33.55 -42.56
N MET A 733 19.72 33.45 -43.83
CA MET A 733 19.67 34.55 -44.79
C MET A 733 19.59 33.97 -46.20
N ASN A 734 18.82 34.61 -47.09
CA ASN A 734 18.72 34.18 -48.49
C ASN A 734 20.10 34.11 -49.15
N HIS A 735 20.35 33.04 -49.91
CA HIS A 735 21.64 32.76 -50.58
C HIS A 735 22.80 32.43 -49.64
N TYR A 736 22.53 32.17 -48.36
CA TYR A 736 23.50 31.66 -47.40
C TYR A 736 23.06 30.32 -46.85
N LEU A 737 24.03 29.47 -46.49
CA LEU A 737 23.80 28.22 -45.80
C LEU A 737 23.23 28.53 -44.40
N PRO A 738 22.08 27.94 -44.02
CA PRO A 738 21.54 28.04 -42.67
C PRO A 738 22.55 27.58 -41.61
N TYR A 739 22.59 28.30 -40.49
CA TYR A 739 23.32 27.89 -39.29
C TYR A 739 22.34 27.37 -38.25
N SER A 740 22.71 26.27 -37.59
CA SER A 740 21.98 25.72 -36.44
C SER A 740 22.98 25.21 -35.42
N ASN A 741 22.74 25.52 -34.14
CA ASN A 741 23.55 25.02 -33.03
C ASN A 741 22.68 24.81 -31.78
N TYR A 742 23.13 23.96 -30.88
CA TYR A 742 22.51 23.75 -29.56
C TYR A 742 23.40 24.37 -28.48
N LEU A 743 22.80 25.14 -27.60
CA LEU A 743 23.46 25.78 -26.47
C LEU A 743 22.90 25.17 -25.18
N SER A 744 23.76 24.58 -24.35
CA SER A 744 23.42 24.24 -22.97
C SER A 744 23.84 25.41 -22.08
N LEU A 745 22.86 26.06 -21.46
CA LEU A 745 23.06 27.30 -20.71
C LEU A 745 22.85 27.06 -19.23
N PHE A 746 23.81 27.52 -18.42
CA PHE A 746 23.75 27.48 -16.97
C PHE A 746 23.42 28.86 -16.39
N LEU A 747 22.69 28.90 -15.28
CA LEU A 747 22.41 30.15 -14.56
C LEU A 747 23.70 30.88 -14.19
N ASN A 748 23.61 32.19 -13.97
CA ASN A 748 24.71 33.08 -13.59
C ASN A 748 25.91 33.04 -14.55
N SER A 749 25.66 32.79 -15.83
CA SER A 749 26.69 32.68 -16.87
C SER A 749 26.36 33.59 -18.04
N THR A 750 27.39 34.13 -18.69
CA THR A 750 27.26 34.92 -19.93
C THR A 750 27.88 34.14 -21.09
N TYR A 751 27.16 34.01 -22.20
CA TYR A 751 27.61 33.30 -23.40
C TYR A 751 27.67 34.23 -24.59
N TYR A 752 28.79 34.19 -25.31
CA TYR A 752 28.98 34.95 -26.54
C TYR A 752 28.80 34.01 -27.74
N VAL A 753 27.81 34.30 -28.57
CA VAL A 753 27.45 33.46 -29.72
C VAL A 753 27.69 34.23 -31.00
N ASN A 754 28.81 33.93 -31.65
CA ASN A 754 29.21 34.56 -32.92
C ASN A 754 28.87 33.62 -34.08
N ILE A 755 28.01 34.07 -35.00
CA ILE A 755 27.52 33.29 -36.12
C ILE A 755 27.94 33.96 -37.42
N SER A 756 28.58 33.21 -38.31
CA SER A 756 28.92 33.67 -39.67
C SER A 756 28.30 32.72 -40.69
N LEU A 757 27.34 33.19 -41.47
CA LEU A 757 26.69 32.40 -42.51
C LEU A 757 27.56 32.35 -43.76
N LEU A 758 27.64 31.18 -44.39
CA LEU A 758 28.44 30.95 -45.60
C LEU A 758 27.59 31.15 -46.85
N LYS A 759 28.09 31.94 -47.82
CA LYS A 759 27.37 32.18 -49.08
C LYS A 759 27.37 30.92 -49.95
N ILE A 760 26.23 30.59 -50.56
CA ILE A 760 26.08 29.41 -51.44
C ILE A 760 25.84 29.84 -52.89
N HIS A 761 26.49 29.14 -53.82
CA HIS A 761 26.51 29.50 -55.26
C HIS A 761 25.71 28.55 -56.16
N ASN A 762 25.48 27.30 -55.75
CA ASN A 762 24.67 26.32 -56.47
C ASN A 762 23.56 25.79 -55.54
N TYR A 763 22.40 26.45 -55.56
CA TYR A 763 21.32 26.26 -54.58
C TYR A 763 19.97 26.05 -55.26
N GLY A 764 19.05 25.38 -54.56
CA GLY A 764 17.61 25.37 -54.82
C GLY A 764 16.85 25.88 -53.60
N TYR A 765 15.53 25.95 -53.71
CA TYR A 765 14.64 26.37 -52.62
C TYR A 765 13.90 25.16 -52.05
N LEU A 766 13.95 24.99 -50.74
CA LEU A 766 13.02 24.12 -50.03
C LEU A 766 11.92 24.99 -49.45
N SER A 767 10.68 24.83 -49.94
CA SER A 767 9.52 25.54 -49.43
C SER A 767 8.45 24.58 -48.95
N GLY A 768 7.57 25.04 -48.07
CA GLY A 768 6.57 24.16 -47.50
C GLY A 768 5.79 24.74 -46.35
N SER A 769 4.92 23.89 -45.79
CA SER A 769 4.11 24.23 -44.63
C SER A 769 4.10 23.11 -43.59
N VAL A 770 3.85 23.50 -42.34
CA VAL A 770 3.69 22.60 -41.20
C VAL A 770 2.27 22.70 -40.65
N ALA A 771 1.74 21.61 -40.13
CA ALA A 771 0.40 21.63 -39.53
C ALA A 771 0.33 22.49 -38.25
N GLN A 772 1.40 22.54 -37.45
CA GLN A 772 1.39 23.08 -36.10
C GLN A 772 2.32 24.29 -35.93
N ASN A 773 1.98 25.19 -35.00
CA ASN A 773 2.87 26.30 -34.62
C ASN A 773 4.01 25.77 -33.75
N GLY A 774 5.22 26.28 -33.96
CA GLY A 774 6.40 25.85 -33.22
C GLY A 774 7.06 24.57 -33.74
N THR A 775 6.59 24.01 -34.86
CA THR A 775 7.27 22.90 -35.55
C THR A 775 8.67 23.32 -35.99
N VAL A 776 9.68 22.58 -35.57
CA VAL A 776 11.04 22.63 -36.12
C VAL A 776 11.08 21.73 -37.35
N VAL A 777 11.57 22.22 -38.47
CA VAL A 777 11.80 21.42 -39.69
C VAL A 777 13.30 21.29 -39.90
N MET A 778 13.78 20.16 -40.40
CA MET A 778 15.20 19.89 -40.56
C MET A 778 15.49 19.16 -41.85
N ALA A 779 16.59 19.51 -42.51
CA ALA A 779 17.09 18.83 -43.71
C ALA A 779 18.53 18.33 -43.44
N ASN A 780 18.75 17.01 -43.38
CA ASN A 780 20.01 16.39 -42.96
C ASN A 780 20.54 16.95 -41.62
N GLY A 781 19.64 17.18 -40.66
CA GLY A 781 19.98 17.77 -39.36
C GLY A 781 20.21 19.28 -39.37
N MET A 782 20.12 19.97 -40.51
CA MET A 782 20.15 21.44 -40.58
C MET A 782 18.77 22.01 -40.26
N GLY A 783 18.68 22.87 -39.24
CA GLY A 783 17.46 23.57 -38.87
C GLY A 783 16.93 24.48 -39.98
N ILE A 784 15.65 24.30 -40.32
CA ILE A 784 14.90 25.08 -41.29
C ILE A 784 13.94 25.99 -40.51
N PRO A 785 14.10 27.33 -40.59
CA PRO A 785 13.21 28.24 -39.88
C PRO A 785 11.80 28.14 -40.43
N VAL A 786 10.84 28.01 -39.52
CA VAL A 786 9.41 28.02 -39.82
C VAL A 786 8.80 29.29 -39.25
N TYR A 787 8.19 30.09 -40.12
CA TYR A 787 7.51 31.34 -39.75
C TYR A 787 6.05 31.28 -40.18
N GLY A 788 5.12 31.52 -39.24
CA GLY A 788 3.68 31.49 -39.54
C GLY A 788 3.23 30.18 -40.19
N LYS A 789 3.78 29.04 -39.73
CA LYS A 789 3.60 27.67 -40.28
C LYS A 789 4.14 27.43 -41.68
N LYS A 790 4.94 28.34 -42.23
CA LYS A 790 5.56 28.19 -43.55
C LYS A 790 7.08 28.28 -43.44
N PHE A 791 7.77 27.59 -44.33
CA PHE A 791 9.21 27.74 -44.48
C PHE A 791 9.57 27.94 -45.96
N ASN A 792 10.64 28.69 -46.18
CA ASN A 792 11.27 28.85 -47.48
C ASN A 792 12.76 29.15 -47.24
N VAL A 793 13.63 28.25 -47.68
CA VAL A 793 15.07 28.37 -47.42
C VAL A 793 15.89 27.95 -48.64
N SER A 794 17.03 28.61 -48.83
CA SER A 794 18.02 28.22 -49.84
C SER A 794 18.91 27.10 -49.30
N LEU A 795 19.01 25.99 -50.04
CA LEU A 795 19.89 24.86 -49.72
C LEU A 795 20.71 24.46 -50.95
N PRO A 796 21.92 23.91 -50.79
CA PRO A 796 22.64 23.28 -51.90
C PRO A 796 21.77 22.25 -52.64
N ALA A 797 21.99 22.08 -53.94
CA ALA A 797 21.32 21.02 -54.69
C ALA A 797 21.79 19.63 -54.22
N GLY A 798 20.87 18.68 -54.00
CA GLY A 798 21.22 17.35 -53.48
C GLY A 798 20.06 16.60 -52.79
N ASN A 799 20.36 15.40 -52.29
CA ASN A 799 19.44 14.60 -51.48
C ASN A 799 19.47 15.07 -50.02
N TYR A 800 18.28 15.23 -49.45
CA TYR A 800 18.07 15.60 -48.06
C TYR A 800 17.09 14.64 -47.40
N TYR A 801 17.43 14.20 -46.20
CA TYR A 801 16.50 13.59 -45.27
C TYR A 801 15.81 14.70 -44.49
N LEU A 802 14.53 14.90 -44.77
CA LEU A 802 13.69 15.86 -44.08
C LEU A 802 13.09 15.21 -42.84
N SER A 803 13.25 15.85 -41.69
CA SER A 803 12.55 15.51 -40.46
C SER A 803 11.86 16.72 -39.87
N SER A 804 10.82 16.51 -39.06
CA SER A 804 10.19 17.59 -38.33
C SER A 804 9.86 17.19 -36.91
N TYR A 805 9.98 18.15 -36.00
CA TYR A 805 9.71 18.03 -34.59
C TYR A 805 8.64 19.05 -34.17
N THR A 806 7.62 18.64 -33.41
CA THR A 806 6.63 19.58 -32.82
C THR A 806 6.25 19.12 -31.42
N ARG A 807 6.24 20.04 -30.45
CA ARG A 807 5.75 19.75 -29.08
C ARG A 807 4.33 19.17 -29.10
N ALA A 808 4.16 18.00 -28.49
CA ALA A 808 2.87 17.28 -28.40
C ALA A 808 2.30 16.74 -29.71
N TYR A 809 3.13 16.51 -30.74
CA TYR A 809 2.71 15.82 -31.97
C TYR A 809 3.77 14.83 -32.47
N SER A 810 3.35 13.85 -33.27
CA SER A 810 4.19 12.84 -33.90
C SER A 810 5.13 13.43 -34.93
N ASP A 811 6.36 12.93 -35.02
CA ASP A 811 7.35 13.43 -35.98
C ASP A 811 7.05 12.97 -37.43
N TYR A 812 7.54 13.74 -38.40
CA TYR A 812 7.45 13.47 -39.85
C TYR A 812 8.84 13.21 -40.40
N ASN A 813 8.99 12.22 -41.30
CA ASN A 813 10.26 11.86 -41.91
C ASN A 813 10.08 11.56 -43.42
N SER A 814 10.92 12.11 -44.28
CA SER A 814 10.90 11.85 -45.73
C SER A 814 12.25 12.13 -46.38
N GLU A 815 12.66 11.32 -47.35
CA GLU A 815 13.74 11.71 -48.27
C GLU A 815 13.20 12.63 -49.36
N ILE A 816 13.94 13.69 -49.68
CA ILE A 816 13.61 14.66 -50.73
C ILE A 816 14.86 15.03 -51.53
N TYR A 817 14.68 15.46 -52.78
CA TYR A 817 15.75 15.98 -53.62
C TYR A 817 15.53 17.47 -53.92
N ILE A 818 16.56 18.29 -53.74
CA ILE A 818 16.54 19.72 -54.06
C ILE A 818 17.21 19.95 -55.40
N ASN A 819 16.43 20.40 -56.38
CA ASN A 819 16.91 20.72 -57.72
C ASN A 819 17.69 22.04 -57.73
N PRO A 820 18.83 22.13 -58.45
CA PRO A 820 19.53 23.40 -58.62
C PRO A 820 18.63 24.42 -59.34
N ASN A 821 18.54 25.62 -58.77
CA ASN A 821 17.66 26.73 -59.21
C ASN A 821 16.16 26.40 -59.26
N GLY A 822 15.73 25.27 -58.69
CA GLY A 822 14.32 24.87 -58.59
C GLY A 822 13.77 25.02 -57.17
N THR A 823 12.46 24.85 -57.03
CA THR A 823 11.77 24.78 -55.72
C THR A 823 11.26 23.37 -55.49
N THR A 824 11.52 22.82 -54.30
CA THR A 824 10.97 21.56 -53.80
C THR A 824 9.97 21.89 -52.70
N ASP A 825 8.68 21.60 -52.94
CA ASP A 825 7.58 21.88 -52.01
C ASP A 825 7.25 20.66 -51.13
N VAL A 826 7.10 20.85 -49.82
CA VAL A 826 6.75 19.77 -48.87
C VAL A 826 5.68 20.22 -47.88
N ASN A 827 4.66 19.39 -47.65
CA ASN A 827 3.66 19.61 -46.60
C ASN A 827 3.83 18.59 -45.48
N ILE A 828 4.02 19.08 -44.26
CA ILE A 828 4.35 18.28 -43.08
C ILE A 828 3.11 18.22 -42.16
N ASN A 829 2.50 17.04 -42.09
CA ASN A 829 1.34 16.75 -41.26
C ASN A 829 1.72 15.85 -40.07
N THR A 830 1.21 16.16 -38.88
CA THR A 830 1.56 15.48 -37.62
C THR A 830 0.31 15.23 -36.75
N SER A 831 0.33 14.18 -35.91
CA SER A 831 -0.80 13.76 -35.06
C SER A 831 -0.53 14.02 -33.58
N LYS A 832 -1.52 14.43 -32.79
CA LYS A 832 -1.32 14.88 -31.40
C LYS A 832 -0.92 13.73 -30.46
N ILE A 833 0.00 13.99 -29.53
CA ILE A 833 0.46 13.10 -28.46
C ILE A 833 0.07 13.72 -27.10
N PHE A 834 -0.40 12.91 -26.15
CA PHE A 834 -0.90 13.37 -24.85
C PHE A 834 0.16 13.25 -23.74
N ASN A 835 0.44 14.35 -23.03
CA ASN A 835 1.40 14.48 -21.92
C ASN A 835 2.88 14.16 -22.26
N PRO A 836 3.48 14.85 -23.25
CA PRO A 836 4.86 14.58 -23.65
C PRO A 836 5.88 15.24 -22.70
N GLU A 837 6.97 14.53 -22.41
CA GLU A 837 8.18 14.99 -21.73
C GLU A 837 9.34 15.13 -22.74
N LEU A 838 10.22 16.10 -22.53
CA LEU A 838 11.42 16.31 -23.37
C LEU A 838 12.61 15.53 -22.82
N VAL A 839 13.26 14.76 -23.68
CA VAL A 839 14.55 14.14 -23.40
C VAL A 839 15.61 14.73 -24.32
N THR A 840 16.73 15.16 -23.77
CA THR A 840 17.89 15.68 -24.52
C THR A 840 19.13 14.85 -24.23
N GLY A 841 20.17 14.97 -25.04
CA GLY A 841 21.44 14.29 -24.77
C GLY A 841 22.51 14.51 -25.81
N TYR A 842 23.62 13.80 -25.67
CA TYR A 842 24.78 13.87 -26.54
C TYR A 842 25.33 12.49 -26.85
N THR A 843 25.77 12.30 -28.10
CA THR A 843 26.50 11.13 -28.57
C THR A 843 27.78 11.60 -29.24
N HIS A 844 28.93 11.05 -28.85
CA HIS A 844 30.21 11.53 -29.41
C HIS A 844 30.54 10.96 -30.80
N ALA A 845 29.83 9.92 -31.25
CA ALA A 845 30.11 9.25 -32.51
C ALA A 845 29.45 10.00 -33.69
N PRO A 846 30.12 10.11 -34.85
CA PRO A 846 29.55 10.77 -36.01
C PRO A 846 28.40 9.95 -36.61
N ASN A 847 27.46 10.62 -37.29
CA ASN A 847 26.30 10.00 -37.97
C ASN A 847 25.50 9.05 -37.06
N THR A 848 25.38 9.39 -35.77
CA THR A 848 24.70 8.55 -34.78
C THR A 848 23.18 8.60 -34.97
N SER A 849 22.56 7.43 -34.82
CA SER A 849 21.12 7.27 -34.68
C SER A 849 20.80 7.02 -33.20
N VAL A 850 19.85 7.78 -32.66
CA VAL A 850 19.29 7.55 -31.32
C VAL A 850 17.80 7.28 -31.46
N THR A 851 17.31 6.19 -30.87
CA THR A 851 15.89 5.82 -30.90
C THR A 851 15.39 5.50 -29.50
N PHE A 852 14.12 5.79 -29.23
CA PHE A 852 13.38 5.45 -28.01
C PHE A 852 12.24 4.53 -28.46
N ASP A 853 12.35 3.24 -28.16
CA ASP A 853 11.57 2.18 -28.80
C ASP A 853 11.61 2.29 -30.33
N THR A 854 10.50 2.73 -30.95
CA THR A 854 10.38 2.96 -32.40
C THR A 854 10.49 4.42 -32.82
N TYR A 855 10.63 5.35 -31.87
CA TYR A 855 10.72 6.77 -32.14
C TYR A 855 12.18 7.21 -32.33
N SER A 856 12.52 7.88 -33.43
CA SER A 856 13.88 8.39 -33.65
C SER A 856 14.04 9.80 -33.07
N ALA A 857 15.07 9.99 -32.25
CA ALA A 857 15.42 11.31 -31.76
C ALA A 857 16.04 12.16 -32.88
N PHE A 858 15.85 13.47 -32.82
CA PHE A 858 16.70 14.42 -33.54
C PHE A 858 18.14 14.17 -33.12
N VAL A 859 19.10 14.03 -34.05
CA VAL A 859 20.54 14.03 -33.75
C VAL A 859 21.21 15.02 -34.70
N ASN A 860 21.92 16.01 -34.17
CA ASN A 860 22.60 17.02 -34.99
C ASN A 860 23.98 16.54 -35.46
N SER A 861 24.62 17.31 -36.34
CA SER A 861 25.95 16.98 -36.89
C SER A 861 27.08 16.97 -35.85
N THR A 862 26.83 17.52 -34.65
CA THR A 862 27.76 17.45 -33.52
C THR A 862 27.46 16.29 -32.56
N GLY A 863 26.38 15.55 -32.78
CA GLY A 863 25.99 14.39 -31.98
C GLY A 863 25.03 14.66 -30.83
N TYR A 864 24.60 15.91 -30.61
CA TYR A 864 23.52 16.23 -29.66
C TYR A 864 22.17 15.77 -30.19
N TYR A 865 21.34 15.20 -29.31
CA TYR A 865 20.05 14.66 -29.67
C TYR A 865 18.90 15.13 -28.76
N GLN A 866 17.67 15.12 -29.28
CA GLN A 866 16.46 15.39 -28.48
C GLN A 866 15.22 14.64 -29.00
N ILE A 867 14.27 14.34 -28.11
CA ILE A 867 12.99 13.70 -28.45
C ILE A 867 11.90 14.07 -27.43
N TRP A 868 10.63 14.06 -27.83
CA TRP A 868 9.50 14.14 -26.90
C TRP A 868 8.75 12.81 -26.83
N ILE A 869 8.60 12.29 -25.61
CA ILE A 869 7.99 10.98 -25.33
C ILE A 869 7.10 11.09 -24.09
N ASN A 870 6.07 10.26 -23.92
CA ASN A 870 5.24 10.28 -22.70
C ASN A 870 6.04 9.79 -21.48
N ALA A 871 5.64 10.14 -20.26
CA ALA A 871 6.14 9.47 -19.06
C ALA A 871 5.91 7.95 -19.19
N GLY A 872 6.95 7.16 -18.93
CA GLY A 872 6.92 5.74 -19.21
C GLY A 872 8.30 5.11 -19.29
N ASN A 873 8.33 3.80 -19.41
CA ASN A 873 9.56 3.03 -19.58
C ASN A 873 9.87 2.86 -21.07
N TYR A 874 11.05 3.30 -21.52
CA TYR A 874 11.48 3.20 -22.92
C TYR A 874 12.76 2.41 -23.03
N SER A 875 12.89 1.67 -24.14
CA SER A 875 14.16 1.09 -24.58
C SER A 875 14.88 2.08 -25.50
N ILE A 876 15.98 2.65 -25.03
CA ILE A 876 16.74 3.66 -25.76
C ILE A 876 17.90 2.99 -26.48
N SER A 877 17.96 3.11 -27.80
CA SER A 877 19.01 2.53 -28.63
C SER A 877 19.89 3.59 -29.27
N VAL A 878 21.20 3.36 -29.28
CA VAL A 878 22.19 4.25 -29.89
C VAL A 878 23.08 3.47 -30.82
N TYR A 879 23.14 3.89 -32.08
CA TYR A 879 23.90 3.24 -33.13
C TYR A 879 24.76 4.23 -33.92
N SER A 880 26.04 3.90 -34.10
CA SER A 880 26.92 4.54 -35.08
C SER A 880 27.78 3.47 -35.75
N GLY A 881 27.97 3.60 -37.07
CA GLY A 881 28.77 2.65 -37.85
C GLY A 881 30.22 2.59 -37.36
N GLY A 882 30.73 1.39 -37.08
CA GLY A 882 32.09 1.18 -36.54
C GLY A 882 32.19 1.21 -35.00
N TYR A 883 31.06 1.34 -34.30
CA TYR A 883 30.97 1.32 -32.85
C TYR A 883 30.06 0.18 -32.34
N ILE A 884 30.23 -0.22 -31.08
CA ILE A 884 29.36 -1.18 -30.41
C ILE A 884 28.06 -0.47 -30.02
N PRO A 885 26.89 -0.92 -30.49
CA PRO A 885 25.61 -0.31 -30.16
C PRO A 885 25.27 -0.44 -28.67
N ILE A 886 24.55 0.54 -28.13
CA ILE A 886 24.08 0.55 -26.74
C ILE A 886 22.55 0.50 -26.73
N SER A 887 22.00 -0.24 -25.77
CA SER A 887 20.57 -0.20 -25.42
C SER A 887 20.41 -0.09 -23.91
N VAL A 888 19.59 0.83 -23.44
CA VAL A 888 19.29 1.03 -22.02
C VAL A 888 17.78 1.17 -21.82
N SER A 889 17.25 0.63 -20.72
CA SER A 889 15.88 0.90 -20.30
C SER A 889 15.87 2.02 -19.27
N HIS A 890 14.97 2.99 -19.45
CA HIS A 890 14.85 4.10 -18.51
C HIS A 890 13.39 4.51 -18.35
N ILE A 891 13.01 4.82 -17.11
CA ILE A 891 11.67 5.31 -16.78
C ILE A 891 11.75 6.84 -16.69
N PHE A 892 10.98 7.52 -17.53
CA PHE A 892 10.93 8.98 -17.58
C PHE A 892 9.75 9.52 -16.74
N HIS A 893 10.05 10.51 -15.90
CA HIS A 893 9.11 11.16 -14.97
C HIS A 893 9.12 12.71 -15.02
N SER A 894 10.15 13.34 -15.61
CA SER A 894 10.21 14.75 -16.01
C SER A 894 11.58 15.06 -16.66
N GLY A 895 11.65 16.10 -17.51
CA GLY A 895 12.77 16.43 -18.40
C GLY A 895 14.19 16.10 -17.94
N LEU A 896 14.88 15.25 -18.71
CA LEU A 896 16.19 14.65 -18.39
C LEU A 896 17.18 14.81 -19.54
N GLU A 897 18.45 15.05 -19.20
CA GLU A 897 19.59 14.98 -20.13
C GLU A 897 20.30 13.62 -20.00
N MET A 898 20.48 12.90 -21.11
CA MET A 898 21.10 11.57 -21.13
C MET A 898 22.19 11.47 -22.21
N ASN A 899 23.44 11.29 -21.80
CA ASN A 899 24.58 11.24 -22.73
C ASN A 899 25.03 9.80 -22.97
N PHE A 900 25.42 9.49 -24.21
CA PHE A 900 25.87 8.18 -24.62
C PHE A 900 27.29 8.19 -25.19
N THR A 901 28.11 7.30 -24.66
CA THR A 901 29.46 7.06 -25.14
C THR A 901 29.55 5.67 -25.73
N LEU A 902 29.65 5.60 -27.06
CA LEU A 902 29.82 4.37 -27.81
C LEU A 902 31.29 3.91 -27.83
N GLU A 903 31.54 2.62 -27.63
CA GLU A 903 32.89 2.04 -27.74
C GLU A 903 33.18 1.65 -29.20
N HIS A 904 34.41 1.84 -29.69
CA HIS A 904 34.79 1.36 -31.02
C HIS A 904 34.76 -0.18 -31.08
N LEU A 905 34.34 -0.72 -32.23
CA LEU A 905 34.52 -2.14 -32.50
C LEU A 905 36.03 -2.49 -32.53
N PRO A 906 36.46 -3.59 -31.88
CA PRO A 906 37.86 -4.02 -31.92
C PRO A 906 38.34 -4.32 -33.35
N LEU A 907 39.63 -4.06 -33.64
CA LEU A 907 40.24 -4.26 -34.97
C LEU A 907 40.19 -5.72 -35.50
N SER A 908 39.91 -6.71 -34.64
CA SER A 908 39.88 -8.14 -34.98
C SER A 908 38.47 -8.75 -34.97
N ALA A 909 37.43 -7.95 -35.21
CA ALA A 909 36.07 -8.45 -35.37
C ALA A 909 35.92 -9.29 -36.65
N VAL A 910 35.15 -10.38 -36.58
CA VAL A 910 34.86 -11.24 -37.73
C VAL A 910 33.39 -11.10 -38.08
N ASN A 911 33.11 -10.85 -39.35
CA ASN A 911 31.75 -10.85 -39.88
C ASN A 911 31.40 -12.26 -40.35
N TYR A 912 30.19 -12.71 -40.01
CA TYR A 912 29.66 -13.99 -40.41
C TYR A 912 28.20 -13.83 -40.81
N THR A 913 27.88 -14.29 -42.02
CA THR A 913 26.55 -14.19 -42.59
C THR A 913 26.05 -15.58 -42.93
N GLU A 914 24.86 -15.91 -42.45
CA GLU A 914 24.21 -17.17 -42.75
C GLU A 914 22.69 -16.97 -42.72
N ASN A 915 21.95 -17.61 -43.64
CA ASN A 915 20.48 -17.51 -43.72
C ASN A 915 19.92 -16.07 -43.75
N SER A 916 20.62 -15.15 -44.44
CA SER A 916 20.27 -13.71 -44.52
C SER A 916 20.30 -12.95 -43.18
N ILE A 917 20.92 -13.56 -42.18
CA ILE A 917 21.24 -12.94 -40.89
C ILE A 917 22.73 -12.59 -40.93
N ASN A 918 23.05 -11.32 -40.70
CA ASN A 918 24.43 -10.86 -40.61
C ASN A 918 24.83 -10.84 -39.14
N SER A 919 26.06 -11.19 -38.83
CA SER A 919 26.60 -11.07 -37.48
C SER A 919 28.03 -10.58 -37.51
N THR A 920 28.42 -9.92 -36.43
CA THR A 920 29.79 -9.52 -36.16
C THR A 920 30.13 -10.02 -34.76
N TYR A 921 31.24 -10.74 -34.61
CA TYR A 921 31.64 -11.27 -33.32
C TYR A 921 33.12 -11.06 -33.01
N TYR A 922 33.46 -11.11 -31.72
CA TYR A 922 34.83 -10.94 -31.21
C TYR A 922 35.08 -11.80 -29.97
N ASN A 923 36.29 -12.36 -29.83
CA ASN A 923 36.69 -13.31 -28.77
C ASN A 923 35.81 -14.56 -28.64
N MET A 924 35.10 -14.90 -29.72
CA MET A 924 34.29 -16.10 -29.88
C MET A 924 34.25 -16.50 -31.35
N SER A 925 33.63 -17.64 -31.64
CA SER A 925 33.26 -18.07 -32.99
C SER A 925 31.77 -18.41 -33.03
N VAL A 926 31.11 -17.97 -34.10
CA VAL A 926 29.76 -18.41 -34.45
C VAL A 926 29.90 -19.60 -35.40
N GLN A 927 29.18 -20.68 -35.10
CA GLN A 927 29.24 -21.93 -35.86
C GLN A 927 28.03 -22.11 -36.78
N SER A 928 26.85 -21.65 -36.36
CA SER A 928 25.65 -21.65 -37.20
C SER A 928 24.62 -20.63 -36.72
N MET A 929 23.79 -20.11 -37.64
CA MET A 929 22.62 -19.27 -37.35
C MET A 929 21.39 -19.78 -38.09
N ILE A 930 20.37 -20.23 -37.35
CA ILE A 930 19.18 -20.89 -37.90
C ILE A 930 17.92 -20.10 -37.47
N PRO A 931 17.17 -19.50 -38.41
CA PRO A 931 15.87 -18.88 -38.09
C PRO A 931 14.79 -19.94 -37.85
N GLY A 932 13.91 -19.71 -36.89
CA GLY A 932 12.75 -20.53 -36.56
C GLY A 932 11.46 -19.71 -36.48
N HIS A 933 10.36 -20.35 -36.07
CA HIS A 933 9.04 -19.68 -35.97
C HIS A 933 9.03 -18.67 -34.81
N GLY A 934 9.39 -17.42 -35.10
CA GLY A 934 9.43 -16.34 -34.12
C GLY A 934 10.70 -16.32 -33.25
N TYR A 935 11.79 -16.99 -33.66
CA TYR A 935 13.08 -16.95 -32.97
C TYR A 935 14.27 -17.12 -33.93
N VAL A 936 15.48 -16.79 -33.46
CA VAL A 936 16.76 -17.11 -34.12
C VAL A 936 17.62 -17.95 -33.17
N GLN A 937 18.12 -19.09 -33.62
CA GLN A 937 19.06 -19.94 -32.88
C GLN A 937 20.48 -19.73 -33.40
N ILE A 938 21.44 -19.49 -32.49
CA ILE A 938 22.86 -19.33 -32.82
C ILE A 938 23.70 -20.34 -32.05
N SER A 939 24.51 -21.14 -32.74
CA SER A 939 25.53 -22.00 -32.12
C SER A 939 26.85 -21.26 -32.02
N TYR A 940 27.50 -21.29 -30.86
CA TYR A 940 28.73 -20.54 -30.62
C TYR A 940 29.76 -21.29 -29.78
N SER A 941 31.02 -20.85 -29.88
CA SER A 941 32.10 -21.25 -28.98
C SER A 941 32.93 -20.05 -28.55
N SER A 942 33.16 -19.88 -27.25
CA SER A 942 33.87 -18.73 -26.67
C SER A 942 34.82 -19.17 -25.56
N GLY A 943 36.03 -18.60 -25.53
CA GLY A 943 37.00 -18.83 -24.46
C GLY A 943 36.62 -18.08 -23.19
N LYS A 944 36.78 -16.74 -23.22
CA LYS A 944 36.29 -15.79 -22.20
C LYS A 944 35.96 -14.45 -22.86
N ASN A 945 34.96 -13.74 -22.35
CA ASN A 945 34.56 -12.38 -22.78
C ASN A 945 34.21 -12.25 -24.27
N GLY A 946 33.51 -13.25 -24.82
CA GLY A 946 32.99 -13.20 -26.19
C GLY A 946 31.88 -12.16 -26.33
N THR A 947 31.82 -11.48 -27.48
CA THR A 947 30.74 -10.56 -27.85
C THR A 947 30.20 -10.91 -29.22
N LEU A 948 28.88 -11.01 -29.33
CA LEU A 948 28.15 -11.28 -30.56
C LEU A 948 27.20 -10.12 -30.86
N ILE A 949 27.24 -9.60 -32.09
CA ILE A 949 26.32 -8.61 -32.62
C ILE A 949 25.60 -9.25 -33.80
N ILE A 950 24.27 -9.21 -33.85
CA ILE A 950 23.44 -9.80 -34.90
C ILE A 950 22.62 -8.69 -35.54
N PHE A 951 22.70 -8.58 -36.85
CA PHE A 951 21.92 -7.68 -37.69
C PHE A 951 20.85 -8.49 -38.43
N LEU A 952 19.60 -8.21 -38.13
CA LEU A 952 18.45 -8.89 -38.68
C LEU A 952 17.56 -7.91 -39.44
N LYS A 953 17.20 -8.25 -40.69
CA LYS A 953 16.21 -7.49 -41.46
C LYS A 953 14.87 -8.20 -41.37
N LEU A 954 13.87 -7.54 -40.78
CA LEU A 954 12.52 -8.08 -40.50
C LEU A 954 11.82 -8.72 -41.70
N ALA A 955 12.06 -8.19 -42.90
CA ALA A 955 11.50 -8.72 -44.15
C ALA A 955 11.88 -10.19 -44.43
N ASN A 956 12.88 -10.73 -43.74
CA ASN A 956 13.42 -12.07 -43.96
C ASN A 956 12.92 -13.12 -42.94
N ILE A 957 12.09 -12.74 -41.96
CA ILE A 957 11.50 -13.69 -40.98
C ILE A 957 9.97 -13.62 -41.03
N THR A 958 9.36 -14.75 -41.34
CA THR A 958 7.90 -14.91 -41.34
C THR A 958 7.33 -14.84 -39.92
N TYR A 959 6.14 -14.25 -39.74
CA TYR A 959 5.35 -14.20 -38.49
C TYR A 959 5.83 -13.24 -37.38
N VAL A 960 6.67 -12.25 -37.70
CA VAL A 960 7.07 -11.19 -36.75
C VAL A 960 6.62 -9.83 -37.28
N THR A 961 5.97 -9.02 -36.44
CA THR A 961 5.65 -7.61 -36.72
C THR A 961 6.53 -6.71 -35.85
N GLN A 962 6.85 -5.50 -36.34
CA GLN A 962 7.71 -4.56 -35.63
C GLN A 962 7.21 -4.20 -34.22
N SER A 963 5.90 -4.26 -33.99
CA SER A 963 5.26 -4.00 -32.70
C SER A 963 5.55 -5.03 -31.60
N LEU A 964 6.01 -6.25 -31.93
CA LEU A 964 6.22 -7.34 -30.97
C LEU A 964 7.66 -7.44 -30.45
N LEU A 965 8.58 -6.70 -31.06
CA LEU A 965 10.02 -6.75 -30.80
C LEU A 965 10.47 -6.21 -29.44
N PRO A 966 9.81 -5.17 -28.86
CA PRO A 966 10.15 -4.71 -27.51
C PRO A 966 9.97 -5.79 -26.44
N SER A 967 9.19 -6.84 -26.73
CA SER A 967 8.97 -7.99 -25.85
C SER A 967 9.87 -9.20 -26.18
N SER A 968 10.88 -9.03 -27.04
CA SER A 968 11.80 -10.11 -27.39
C SER A 968 12.70 -10.47 -26.21
N THR A 969 13.10 -11.75 -26.13
CA THR A 969 13.91 -12.28 -25.02
C THR A 969 15.09 -13.08 -25.56
N VAL A 970 16.20 -13.08 -24.83
CA VAL A 970 17.40 -13.85 -25.18
C VAL A 970 17.65 -14.91 -24.13
N LEU A 971 17.81 -16.15 -24.58
CA LEU A 971 18.19 -17.27 -23.76
C LEU A 971 19.58 -17.75 -24.15
N LEU A 972 20.47 -17.87 -23.17
CA LEU A 972 21.76 -18.52 -23.31
C LEU A 972 21.66 -19.91 -22.68
N ASN A 973 21.81 -20.97 -23.47
CA ASN A 973 21.62 -22.35 -23.01
C ASN A 973 20.32 -22.55 -22.23
N GLU A 974 19.20 -22.08 -22.80
CA GLU A 974 17.84 -22.15 -22.23
C GLU A 974 17.62 -21.34 -20.93
N LYS A 975 18.59 -20.53 -20.50
CA LYS A 975 18.43 -19.61 -19.37
C LYS A 975 18.31 -18.17 -19.85
N TYR A 976 17.35 -17.43 -19.29
CA TYR A 976 17.25 -16.00 -19.53
C TYR A 976 18.53 -15.29 -19.11
N VAL A 977 19.02 -14.42 -19.98
CA VAL A 977 20.18 -13.57 -19.69
C VAL A 977 19.74 -12.11 -19.72
N LEU A 978 20.29 -11.31 -18.80
CA LEU A 978 20.06 -9.87 -18.74
C LEU A 978 21.17 -9.06 -19.45
N ASN A 979 22.25 -9.72 -19.87
CA ASN A 979 23.43 -9.09 -20.46
C ASN A 979 23.35 -9.01 -22.00
N TYR A 980 22.24 -8.47 -22.52
CA TYR A 980 22.10 -8.20 -23.94
C TYR A 980 21.48 -6.82 -24.16
N SER A 981 21.73 -6.24 -25.33
CA SER A 981 21.14 -4.99 -25.79
C SER A 981 20.47 -5.20 -27.15
N LEU A 982 19.31 -4.58 -27.33
CA LEU A 982 18.59 -4.53 -28.61
C LEU A 982 18.62 -3.10 -29.13
N ALA A 983 19.07 -2.92 -30.37
CA ALA A 983 19.08 -1.63 -31.03
C ALA A 983 18.33 -1.65 -32.36
N PHE A 984 17.64 -0.54 -32.68
CA PHE A 984 16.92 -0.36 -33.94
C PHE A 984 17.64 0.67 -34.81
N SER A 985 17.88 0.34 -36.09
CA SER A 985 18.40 1.30 -37.05
C SER A 985 17.29 2.02 -37.82
N ASN A 986 17.59 3.22 -38.31
CA ASN A 986 16.73 3.99 -39.24
C ASN A 986 16.50 3.28 -40.60
N SER A 987 17.08 2.09 -40.82
CA SER A 987 17.00 1.31 -42.07
C SER A 987 16.22 -0.01 -41.92
N ASN A 988 15.42 -0.16 -40.85
CA ASN A 988 14.66 -1.38 -40.51
C ASN A 988 15.55 -2.61 -40.26
N VAL A 989 16.74 -2.41 -39.68
CA VAL A 989 17.64 -3.48 -39.25
C VAL A 989 17.64 -3.51 -37.72
N GLU A 990 17.26 -4.66 -37.16
CA GLU A 990 17.37 -4.95 -35.73
C GLU A 990 18.78 -5.42 -35.39
N ILE A 991 19.30 -4.96 -34.27
CA ILE A 991 20.65 -5.25 -33.82
C ILE A 991 20.61 -5.85 -32.41
N LEU A 992 20.82 -7.16 -32.28
CA LEU A 992 21.04 -7.79 -30.98
C LEU A 992 22.52 -7.79 -30.65
N THR A 993 22.91 -7.31 -29.48
CA THR A 993 24.28 -7.45 -28.94
C THR A 993 24.26 -8.26 -27.65
N VAL A 994 25.05 -9.33 -27.58
CA VAL A 994 25.21 -10.17 -26.40
C VAL A 994 26.68 -10.14 -25.98
N ARG A 995 26.97 -9.74 -24.74
CA ARG A 995 28.34 -9.59 -24.21
C ARG A 995 28.67 -10.65 -23.16
N ASN A 996 29.95 -10.77 -22.82
CA ASN A 996 30.48 -11.67 -21.78
C ASN A 996 30.12 -13.15 -21.99
N ILE A 997 30.03 -13.56 -23.25
CA ILE A 997 29.74 -14.95 -23.62
C ILE A 997 30.97 -15.80 -23.27
N THR A 998 30.76 -16.89 -22.53
CA THR A 998 31.81 -17.85 -22.15
C THR A 998 31.36 -19.28 -22.43
N GLY A 999 32.32 -20.17 -22.71
CA GLY A 999 32.04 -21.57 -23.07
C GLY A 999 31.44 -21.73 -24.48
N SER A 1000 30.95 -22.92 -24.78
CA SER A 1000 30.25 -23.23 -26.04
C SER A 1000 28.79 -23.58 -25.76
N GLY A 1001 27.89 -23.26 -26.67
CA GLY A 1001 26.45 -23.45 -26.43
C GLY A 1001 25.54 -22.88 -27.51
N LEU A 1002 24.27 -22.69 -27.13
CA LEU A 1002 23.23 -22.11 -27.98
C LEU A 1002 22.73 -20.78 -27.42
N ILE A 1003 22.54 -19.80 -28.30
CA ILE A 1003 21.76 -18.59 -28.03
C ILE A 1003 20.42 -18.74 -28.76
N PHE A 1004 19.32 -18.56 -28.05
CA PHE A 1004 17.99 -18.39 -28.63
C PHE A 1004 17.55 -16.94 -28.45
N TRP A 1005 17.40 -16.22 -29.55
CA TRP A 1005 16.76 -14.91 -29.56
C TRP A 1005 15.29 -15.08 -29.96
N LYS A 1006 14.39 -15.06 -28.97
CA LYS A 1006 12.93 -15.13 -29.18
C LYS A 1006 12.44 -13.74 -29.59
N LEU A 1007 12.02 -13.60 -30.85
CA LEU A 1007 11.52 -12.34 -31.42
C LEU A 1007 10.06 -12.06 -31.02
N VAL A 1008 9.31 -13.08 -30.60
CA VAL A 1008 7.93 -12.95 -30.09
C VAL A 1008 7.73 -13.77 -28.80
N PRO A 1009 6.86 -13.33 -27.87
CA PRO A 1009 6.67 -14.00 -26.58
C PRO A 1009 6.23 -15.47 -26.69
N TYR A 1010 5.39 -15.77 -27.68
CA TYR A 1010 4.81 -17.08 -27.95
C TYR A 1010 5.69 -18.02 -28.80
N ALA A 1011 6.93 -17.63 -29.13
CA ALA A 1011 7.82 -18.50 -29.89
C ALA A 1011 8.11 -19.79 -29.11
N ILE A 1012 7.79 -20.94 -29.73
CA ILE A 1012 8.05 -22.26 -29.18
C ILE A 1012 9.46 -22.67 -29.58
N LEU A 1013 10.35 -22.75 -28.59
CA LEU A 1013 11.72 -23.21 -28.81
C LEU A 1013 11.73 -24.73 -29.03
N PRO A 1014 12.67 -25.27 -29.84
CA PRO A 1014 12.83 -26.72 -29.96
C PRO A 1014 13.09 -27.33 -28.58
N SER A 1015 12.21 -28.21 -28.12
CA SER A 1015 12.46 -28.98 -26.89
C SER A 1015 13.70 -29.85 -27.13
N LYS A 1016 14.65 -29.83 -26.18
CA LYS A 1016 15.80 -30.74 -26.20
C LYS A 1016 15.29 -32.19 -26.24
N ASN A 1017 15.27 -32.79 -27.44
CA ASN A 1017 15.24 -34.24 -27.55
C ASN A 1017 16.52 -34.72 -26.87
N ILE A 1018 16.39 -35.20 -25.64
CA ILE A 1018 17.34 -36.11 -25.04
C ILE A 1018 17.18 -37.43 -25.79
N SER A 1019 17.70 -37.47 -27.01
CA SER A 1019 18.06 -38.70 -27.69
C SER A 1019 19.59 -38.72 -27.74
N ASN A 1020 20.14 -39.23 -26.65
CA ASN A 1020 21.47 -39.84 -26.48
C ASN A 1020 22.71 -39.09 -27.03
N PRO A 1021 23.65 -38.66 -26.16
CA PRO A 1021 24.97 -38.27 -26.58
C PRO A 1021 25.81 -39.53 -26.73
N ASP A 1022 25.76 -40.20 -27.88
CA ASP A 1022 26.72 -41.28 -28.21
C ASP A 1022 26.68 -41.58 -29.71
N SER A 1023 27.55 -40.90 -30.47
CA SER A 1023 28.39 -41.54 -31.50
C SER A 1023 29.19 -40.48 -32.29
N LEU A 1024 30.21 -39.93 -31.64
CA LEU A 1024 31.50 -39.64 -32.30
C LEU A 1024 32.60 -39.92 -31.26
N ILE A 1025 32.72 -41.22 -31.00
CA ILE A 1025 33.82 -41.92 -30.33
C ILE A 1025 35.06 -41.73 -31.26
N ILE A 1026 36.32 -41.50 -30.87
CA ILE A 1026 37.19 -42.22 -29.90
C ILE A 1026 38.42 -41.34 -29.53
N GLY A 1027 38.79 -41.40 -28.24
CA GLY A 1027 40.16 -41.19 -27.72
C GLY A 1027 40.26 -39.93 -26.84
N MET A 1028 40.35 -39.97 -25.52
CA MET A 1028 41.13 -40.84 -24.65
C MET A 1028 40.58 -40.83 -23.20
N GLU A 1029 40.62 -42.02 -22.60
CA GLU A 1029 40.90 -42.36 -21.20
C GLU A 1029 39.90 -42.06 -20.05
N ARG A 1030 39.17 -43.15 -19.73
CA ARG A 1030 38.92 -43.69 -18.39
C ARG A 1030 40.03 -43.35 -17.39
N ASN A 1031 39.76 -42.48 -16.42
CA ASN A 1031 40.42 -42.52 -15.09
C ASN A 1031 39.74 -41.69 -13.98
N VAL A 1032 38.71 -40.87 -14.26
CA VAL A 1032 38.13 -39.97 -13.23
C VAL A 1032 36.86 -40.53 -12.56
N LEU A 1033 36.19 -41.51 -13.19
CA LEU A 1033 34.95 -42.11 -12.64
C LEU A 1033 35.16 -43.30 -11.68
N LEU A 1034 36.39 -43.80 -11.54
CA LEU A 1034 36.72 -44.81 -10.53
C LEU A 1034 37.00 -44.21 -9.13
N ILE A 1035 37.26 -42.91 -9.02
CA ILE A 1035 37.68 -42.28 -7.75
C ILE A 1035 36.48 -41.81 -6.92
N SER A 1036 35.39 -41.40 -7.55
CA SER A 1036 34.18 -40.93 -6.87
C SER A 1036 33.31 -42.07 -6.32
N MET A 1037 33.31 -43.25 -6.93
CA MET A 1037 32.56 -44.42 -6.43
C MET A 1037 33.29 -45.14 -5.27
N VAL A 1038 34.63 -45.03 -5.20
CA VAL A 1038 35.43 -45.60 -4.10
C VAL A 1038 35.35 -44.73 -2.84
N LEU A 1039 35.25 -43.39 -2.95
CA LEU A 1039 35.08 -42.52 -1.78
C LEU A 1039 33.72 -42.69 -1.08
N ALA A 1040 32.64 -42.91 -1.84
CA ALA A 1040 31.31 -43.16 -1.27
C ALA A 1040 31.23 -44.51 -0.53
N GLY A 1041 31.93 -45.54 -1.02
CA GLY A 1041 32.02 -46.86 -0.38
C GLY A 1041 32.86 -46.89 0.89
N ILE A 1042 33.93 -46.07 0.97
CA ILE A 1042 34.81 -46.00 2.15
C ILE A 1042 34.12 -45.28 3.32
N ILE A 1043 33.33 -44.24 3.06
CA ILE A 1043 32.60 -43.50 4.11
C ILE A 1043 31.48 -44.37 4.72
N ALA A 1044 30.78 -45.17 3.90
CA ALA A 1044 29.77 -46.12 4.38
C ALA A 1044 30.38 -47.27 5.21
N SER A 1045 31.59 -47.71 4.87
CA SER A 1045 32.31 -48.78 5.59
C SER A 1045 32.82 -48.32 6.96
N ILE A 1046 33.29 -47.07 7.08
CA ILE A 1046 33.76 -46.46 8.34
C ILE A 1046 32.59 -46.29 9.34
N TYR A 1047 31.40 -45.95 8.86
CA TYR A 1047 30.20 -45.83 9.70
C TYR A 1047 29.74 -47.19 10.28
N THR A 1048 29.93 -48.27 9.52
CA THR A 1048 29.51 -49.62 9.92
C THR A 1048 30.47 -50.27 10.92
N VAL A 1049 31.77 -49.97 10.83
CA VAL A 1049 32.81 -50.45 11.78
C VAL A 1049 32.82 -49.67 13.10
N TRP A 1050 32.42 -48.38 13.10
CA TRP A 1050 32.30 -47.60 14.34
C TRP A 1050 31.16 -48.11 15.24
N ARG A 1051 30.07 -48.63 14.66
CA ARG A 1051 28.94 -49.22 15.41
C ARG A 1051 29.25 -50.59 16.01
N SER A 1052 30.21 -51.35 15.47
CA SER A 1052 30.53 -52.71 15.97
C SER A 1052 31.56 -52.74 17.12
N LYS A 1053 32.22 -51.61 17.46
CA LYS A 1053 33.26 -51.54 18.51
C LYS A 1053 32.79 -51.04 19.89
N LYS A 1054 31.53 -50.62 20.07
CA LYS A 1054 30.97 -50.23 21.39
C LYS A 1054 30.23 -51.34 22.14
N GLY A 1055 30.18 -52.56 21.59
CA GLY A 1055 29.38 -53.68 22.13
C GLY A 1055 30.19 -54.90 22.62
N ARG A 1056 31.45 -54.75 23.07
CA ARG A 1056 32.22 -55.85 23.71
C ARG A 1056 33.46 -55.37 24.46
N THR A 1057 33.27 -54.75 25.63
CA THR A 1057 34.22 -54.75 26.74
C THR A 1057 33.46 -54.65 28.06
N LYS A 1058 33.09 -55.79 28.63
CA LYS A 1058 33.47 -56.21 30.00
C LYS A 1058 32.70 -57.48 30.38
N LYS A 1059 33.48 -58.57 30.48
CA LYS A 1059 33.46 -59.43 31.67
C LYS A 1059 33.77 -58.59 32.91
#